data_AF-A0A317VJI0-F1
#
_entry.id   AF-A0A317VJI0-F1
#
_cell.length_a   1.000
_cell.length_b   1.000
_cell.length_c   1.000
_cell.angle_alpha   90.00
_cell.angle_beta   90.00
_cell.angle_gamma   90.00
#
_symmetry.space_group_name_H-M   'P 1'
#
loop_
_entity.id
_entity.type
_entity.pdbx_description
1 polymer ?
#
loop_
_entity_poly.entity_id
_entity_poly.type
_entity_poly.pdbx_seq_one_letter_code
_entity_poly.pdbx_strand_id
1 'polypeptide(L)'
;MLVGIVLTLLASFRVLPSVMAATCDITSHSITRVIGYYNSGAVSRPCSVMMPYFFPQGIYSHIYFASGNIHPDTFEVIPLANRDKRLYTYLEGLHNRDFGQELWLSLGGWAFSDNDAPTATTFSDLAAADITQQNVFFTSLIRFMHTFHFSGVDIDWEYPVAADRNGRAEDYTNYPIFLANLKAVLDDYNFGLSITLPPSDRYLQHYDLASIEPSVDWFNFMSYDLHGTWNMGEEWNGAVNAHTNLTEIKNAFDLLWRKNIPPFKVNMGMAFHGRTFTLADPSCTEPGCTFLSGGDEGDCSLSAGTLFNSEINRMIHQDNLNPTLNSDVAVKTIVWNTDQWVAYDDQDTWKIKANFAKSQCLGGVFVRSVDEDDRNHTFSKGLMEALGNEYNLDIKTGLTKVAFNELSTTTGSRSQSSHKQYCRFVNCGASCPNGFTEVTRADQPSQIMQDSTSCPLDSDQTQKLCCPTSSKVPICQWRGFDDSGKCTGGCSGDETELGTSTDGCHSGYQSACCSITKSTEPWSQCQWTSCENDETCPSGYHFVAGSRQGWGGRKSCSGKQQYNYCCSGSVPGIFSRCEWTHPSGDYCSASCPSDSIRVAGQSIFSSGTDQTVDTLGCLHGNEAYCCSGAQQVSSPKSSLSSVSQEQSAEEFSGYLQKFLANPVIPEGWAGRMAEAL
;
A
#
# COMPACT_ATOMS: atom_id res chain seq x y z
N MET A 1 -47.85 55.57 -9.89
CA MET A 1 -47.76 54.29 -9.16
C MET A 1 -47.40 53.17 -10.13
N LEU A 2 -46.26 53.31 -10.84
CA LEU A 2 -45.78 52.33 -11.84
C LEU A 2 -44.28 52.51 -12.17
N VAL A 3 -43.49 52.98 -11.19
CA VAL A 3 -42.03 53.18 -11.32
C VAL A 3 -41.26 52.52 -10.16
N GLY A 4 -41.96 51.84 -9.23
CA GLY A 4 -41.37 51.25 -8.02
C GLY A 4 -41.20 49.73 -8.02
N ILE A 5 -41.51 49.02 -9.11
CA ILE A 5 -41.50 47.54 -9.15
C ILE A 5 -40.39 46.98 -10.06
N VAL A 6 -39.71 47.81 -10.86
CA VAL A 6 -38.63 47.35 -11.76
C VAL A 6 -37.24 47.42 -11.11
N LEU A 7 -37.08 48.09 -9.96
CA LEU A 7 -35.78 48.20 -9.28
C LEU A 7 -35.48 47.11 -8.23
N THR A 8 -36.39 46.15 -8.02
CA THR A 8 -36.24 45.10 -6.99
C THR A 8 -36.01 43.70 -7.55
N LEU A 9 -35.84 43.56 -8.88
CA LEU A 9 -35.57 42.29 -9.56
C LEU A 9 -34.18 42.20 -10.21
N LEU A 10 -33.33 43.22 -10.02
CA LEU A 10 -31.95 43.28 -10.56
C LEU A 10 -30.85 43.13 -9.49
N ALA A 11 -31.18 42.70 -8.27
CA ALA A 11 -30.23 42.59 -7.16
C ALA A 11 -30.11 41.18 -6.54
N SER A 12 -30.36 40.13 -7.32
CA SER A 12 -30.14 38.73 -6.88
C SER A 12 -29.53 37.81 -7.94
N PHE A 13 -28.75 38.33 -8.89
CA PHE A 13 -27.64 37.53 -9.41
C PHE A 13 -26.49 37.64 -8.42
N ARG A 14 -26.61 36.89 -7.31
CA ARG A 14 -25.38 36.45 -6.64
C ARG A 14 -24.64 35.64 -7.70
N VAL A 15 -23.58 36.23 -8.25
CA VAL A 15 -22.48 35.46 -8.81
C VAL A 15 -22.16 34.44 -7.74
N LEU A 16 -22.55 33.18 -7.98
CA LEU A 16 -22.07 32.06 -7.18
C LEU A 16 -20.55 32.24 -7.15
N PRO A 17 -19.90 32.31 -5.98
CA PRO A 17 -18.46 32.44 -5.95
C PRO A 17 -17.91 31.32 -6.82
N SER A 18 -17.18 31.68 -7.88
CA SER A 18 -16.40 30.71 -8.63
C SER A 18 -15.56 29.99 -7.59
N VAL A 19 -15.87 28.71 -7.34
CA VAL A 19 -14.98 27.87 -6.54
C VAL A 19 -13.73 27.76 -7.38
N MET A 20 -12.76 28.64 -7.09
CA MET A 20 -11.50 28.64 -7.82
C MET A 20 -10.82 27.32 -7.46
N ALA A 21 -10.55 26.51 -8.47
CA ALA A 21 -9.74 25.31 -8.32
C ALA A 21 -8.45 25.65 -7.58
N ALA A 22 -7.99 24.75 -6.71
CA ALA A 22 -6.68 24.93 -6.09
C ALA A 22 -5.63 25.04 -7.20
N THR A 23 -4.69 25.97 -7.05
CA THR A 23 -3.60 26.16 -8.00
C THR A 23 -2.28 25.80 -7.33
N CYS A 24 -1.49 24.96 -7.98
CA CYS A 24 -0.17 24.56 -7.54
C CYS A 24 0.88 24.98 -8.56
N ASP A 25 2.08 25.29 -8.08
CA ASP A 25 3.24 25.48 -8.94
C ASP A 25 3.65 24.12 -9.53
N ILE A 26 3.64 24.04 -10.86
CA ILE A 26 3.97 22.83 -11.63
C ILE A 26 5.38 22.32 -11.36
N THR A 27 6.28 23.19 -10.88
CA THR A 27 7.68 22.84 -10.59
C THR A 27 7.86 22.25 -9.20
N SER A 28 6.98 22.57 -8.25
CA SER A 28 7.04 22.08 -6.87
C SER A 28 6.07 20.92 -6.58
N HIS A 29 5.01 20.76 -7.39
CA HIS A 29 4.04 19.68 -7.20
C HIS A 29 4.44 18.42 -7.98
N SER A 30 4.77 17.36 -7.24
CA SER A 30 5.07 16.04 -7.79
C SER A 30 3.83 15.15 -7.83
N ILE A 31 3.62 14.45 -8.94
CA ILE A 31 2.60 13.41 -9.05
C ILE A 31 3.27 12.07 -8.82
N THR A 32 3.11 11.49 -7.62
CA THR A 32 3.74 10.22 -7.23
C THR A 32 2.75 9.05 -7.23
N ARG A 33 1.45 9.31 -7.14
CA ARG A 33 0.42 8.30 -7.36
C ARG A 33 0.21 8.11 -8.86
N VAL A 34 0.70 6.99 -9.39
CA VAL A 34 0.56 6.58 -10.79
C VAL A 34 -0.05 5.19 -10.77
N ILE A 35 -1.32 5.10 -11.17
CA ILE A 35 -2.09 3.86 -11.08
C ILE A 35 -2.18 3.23 -12.47
N GLY A 36 -1.88 1.94 -12.58
CA GLY A 36 -2.02 1.18 -13.83
C GLY A 36 -3.17 0.19 -13.74
N TYR A 37 -4.24 0.38 -14.52
CA TYR A 37 -5.24 -0.66 -14.67
C TYR A 37 -4.68 -1.76 -15.58
N TYR A 38 -4.82 -3.01 -15.16
CA TYR A 38 -4.47 -4.20 -15.92
C TYR A 38 -5.74 -4.98 -16.22
N ASN A 39 -6.10 -5.08 -17.50
CA ASN A 39 -7.28 -5.79 -17.94
C ASN A 39 -7.05 -7.32 -17.94
N SER A 40 -7.84 -8.08 -17.19
CA SER A 40 -7.75 -9.55 -17.11
C SER A 40 -7.98 -10.22 -18.46
N GLY A 41 -8.73 -9.59 -19.36
CA GLY A 41 -8.95 -10.02 -20.74
C GLY A 41 -7.68 -10.01 -21.60
N ALA A 42 -6.67 -9.22 -21.23
CA ALA A 42 -5.42 -9.04 -22.00
C ALA A 42 -4.71 -10.37 -22.32
N VAL A 43 -4.79 -11.35 -21.41
CA VAL A 43 -4.15 -12.67 -21.59
C VAL A 43 -4.77 -13.51 -22.72
N SER A 44 -5.93 -13.09 -23.24
CA SER A 44 -6.66 -13.80 -24.30
C SER A 44 -6.53 -13.15 -25.66
N ARG A 45 -5.84 -12.00 -25.75
CA ARG A 45 -5.73 -11.26 -27.01
C ARG A 45 -4.96 -12.08 -28.05
N PRO A 46 -5.26 -11.91 -29.35
CA PRO A 46 -4.54 -12.61 -30.42
C PRO A 46 -3.08 -12.15 -30.56
N CYS A 47 -2.78 -10.91 -30.18
CA CYS A 47 -1.45 -10.32 -30.20
C CYS A 47 -1.27 -9.30 -29.09
N SER A 48 -0.03 -8.82 -28.92
CA SER A 48 0.37 -7.91 -27.84
C SER A 48 -0.10 -8.35 -26.45
N VAL A 49 -0.16 -9.67 -26.24
CA VAL A 49 -0.57 -10.25 -24.96
C VAL A 49 0.39 -9.78 -23.86
N MET A 50 -0.17 -9.10 -22.86
CA MET A 50 0.54 -8.75 -21.65
C MET A 50 0.12 -9.73 -20.56
N MET A 51 1.03 -10.65 -20.21
CA MET A 51 0.90 -11.43 -18.99
C MET A 51 1.39 -10.60 -17.80
N PRO A 52 0.95 -10.87 -16.56
CA PRO A 52 1.36 -10.11 -15.38
C PRO A 52 2.88 -9.94 -15.22
N TYR A 53 3.67 -10.95 -15.56
CA TYR A 53 5.14 -10.87 -15.46
C TYR A 53 5.80 -9.95 -16.50
N PHE A 54 5.06 -9.49 -17.51
CA PHE A 54 5.47 -8.42 -18.44
C PHE A 54 4.96 -7.04 -18.01
N PHE A 55 4.36 -6.90 -16.83
CA PHE A 55 3.92 -5.60 -16.34
C PHE A 55 5.14 -4.68 -16.11
N PRO A 56 5.08 -3.38 -16.51
CA PRO A 56 6.21 -2.46 -16.40
C PRO A 56 6.60 -2.19 -14.93
N GLN A 57 7.83 -2.53 -14.57
CA GLN A 57 8.32 -2.41 -13.19
C GLN A 57 8.92 -1.04 -12.87
N GLY A 58 8.71 -0.57 -11.63
CA GLY A 58 9.24 0.71 -11.15
C GLY A 58 8.59 1.93 -11.80
N ILE A 59 7.43 1.76 -12.43
CA ILE A 59 6.67 2.82 -13.11
C ILE A 59 5.43 3.18 -12.29
N TYR A 60 4.62 2.19 -11.95
CA TYR A 60 3.36 2.38 -11.26
C TYR A 60 3.57 2.33 -9.74
N SER A 61 2.79 3.10 -8.98
CA SER A 61 2.71 2.94 -7.53
C SER A 61 1.53 2.08 -7.10
N HIS A 62 0.49 1.99 -7.95
CA HIS A 62 -0.62 1.05 -7.74
C HIS A 62 -0.92 0.28 -9.04
N ILE A 63 -1.17 -1.03 -8.94
CA ILE A 63 -1.69 -1.86 -10.04
C ILE A 63 -3.13 -2.21 -9.70
N TYR A 64 -4.06 -1.85 -10.58
CA TYR A 64 -5.47 -2.18 -10.42
C TYR A 64 -5.79 -3.37 -11.32
N PHE A 65 -6.11 -4.52 -10.75
CA PHE A 65 -6.60 -5.65 -11.53
C PHE A 65 -8.05 -5.41 -11.94
N ALA A 66 -8.29 -5.23 -13.23
CA ALA A 66 -9.58 -4.95 -13.83
C ALA A 66 -10.04 -6.16 -14.67
N SER A 67 -11.04 -6.94 -14.29
CA SER A 67 -11.87 -6.77 -13.09
C SER A 67 -12.06 -8.08 -12.35
N GLY A 68 -12.24 -7.97 -11.04
CA GLY A 68 -12.98 -8.98 -10.29
C GLY A 68 -14.47 -8.88 -10.58
N ASN A 69 -15.26 -9.80 -10.02
CA ASN A 69 -16.68 -9.89 -10.27
C ASN A 69 -17.46 -10.10 -8.95
N ILE A 70 -18.77 -9.88 -8.97
CA ILE A 70 -19.67 -10.05 -7.82
C ILE A 70 -20.74 -11.04 -8.25
N HIS A 71 -20.94 -12.10 -7.48
CA HIS A 71 -22.01 -13.05 -7.76
C HIS A 71 -23.37 -12.37 -7.60
N PRO A 72 -24.25 -12.36 -8.62
CA PRO A 72 -25.46 -11.54 -8.60
C PRO A 72 -26.46 -11.93 -7.50
N ASP A 73 -26.54 -13.22 -7.16
CA ASP A 73 -27.50 -13.70 -6.15
C ASP A 73 -26.98 -13.66 -4.70
N THR A 74 -25.69 -13.87 -4.49
CA THR A 74 -25.10 -14.04 -3.15
C THR A 74 -24.30 -12.83 -2.70
N PHE A 75 -23.97 -11.92 -3.63
CA PHE A 75 -23.03 -10.82 -3.46
C PHE A 75 -21.61 -11.24 -3.06
N GLU A 76 -21.24 -12.50 -3.21
CA GLU A 76 -19.86 -12.91 -2.96
C GLU A 76 -18.92 -12.37 -4.05
N VAL A 77 -17.75 -11.86 -3.65
CA VAL A 77 -16.69 -11.50 -4.58
C VAL A 77 -16.08 -12.77 -5.18
N ILE A 78 -16.08 -12.84 -6.51
CA ILE A 78 -15.63 -13.98 -7.29
C ILE A 78 -14.69 -13.50 -8.41
N PRO A 79 -13.78 -14.35 -8.92
CA PRO A 79 -13.03 -13.99 -10.11
C PRO A 79 -13.96 -13.88 -11.32
N LEU A 80 -13.62 -13.01 -12.28
CA LEU A 80 -14.37 -12.92 -13.54
C LEU A 80 -14.28 -14.25 -14.32
N ALA A 81 -13.10 -14.86 -14.39
CA ALA A 81 -12.89 -16.20 -14.91
C ALA A 81 -12.01 -17.05 -13.98
N ASN A 82 -12.21 -18.37 -13.98
CA ASN A 82 -11.41 -19.29 -13.14
C ASN A 82 -9.89 -19.18 -13.35
N ARG A 83 -9.46 -18.85 -14.58
CA ARG A 83 -8.05 -18.63 -14.92
C ARG A 83 -7.45 -17.41 -14.22
N ASP A 84 -8.27 -16.42 -13.88
CA ASP A 84 -7.81 -15.14 -13.31
C ASP A 84 -7.22 -15.34 -11.92
N LYS A 85 -7.61 -16.42 -11.22
CA LYS A 85 -6.97 -16.85 -9.97
C LYS A 85 -5.46 -16.97 -10.09
N ARG A 86 -4.95 -17.46 -11.23
CA ARG A 86 -3.50 -17.56 -11.49
C ARG A 86 -2.89 -16.20 -11.80
N LEU A 87 -3.65 -15.31 -12.43
CA LEU A 87 -3.18 -13.96 -12.76
C LEU A 87 -2.98 -13.12 -11.50
N TYR A 88 -3.84 -13.27 -10.49
CA TYR A 88 -3.66 -12.63 -9.19
C TYR A 88 -2.32 -13.01 -8.55
N THR A 89 -2.02 -14.32 -8.48
CA THR A 89 -0.75 -14.81 -7.93
C THR A 89 0.46 -14.30 -8.74
N TYR A 90 0.34 -14.17 -10.06
CA TYR A 90 1.44 -13.62 -10.86
C TYR A 90 1.66 -12.12 -10.64
N LEU A 91 0.60 -11.34 -10.41
CA LEU A 91 0.72 -9.93 -10.05
C LEU A 91 1.24 -9.75 -8.63
N GLU A 92 0.82 -10.59 -7.69
CA GLU A 92 1.42 -10.64 -6.35
C GLU A 92 2.93 -10.88 -6.45
N GLY A 93 3.37 -11.80 -7.30
CA GLY A 93 4.80 -12.03 -7.55
C GLY A 93 5.57 -10.79 -8.02
N LEU A 94 4.91 -9.76 -8.57
CA LEU A 94 5.55 -8.48 -8.90
C LEU A 94 5.92 -7.68 -7.65
N HIS A 95 5.18 -7.82 -6.55
CA HIS A 95 5.49 -7.15 -5.28
C HIS A 95 6.87 -7.57 -4.76
N ASN A 96 7.30 -8.80 -5.00
CA ASN A 96 8.65 -9.28 -4.67
C ASN A 96 9.77 -8.58 -5.46
N ARG A 97 9.43 -7.86 -6.53
CA ARG A 97 10.35 -7.08 -7.36
C ARG A 97 10.19 -5.58 -7.17
N ASP A 98 9.05 -5.15 -6.65
CA ASP A 98 8.71 -3.77 -6.31
C ASP A 98 7.88 -3.68 -5.02
N PHE A 99 8.55 -3.60 -3.86
CA PHE A 99 7.84 -3.56 -2.57
C PHE A 99 7.06 -2.26 -2.32
N GLY A 100 7.35 -1.20 -3.08
CA GLY A 100 6.58 0.05 -3.04
C GLY A 100 5.29 0.00 -3.86
N GLN A 101 5.08 -1.07 -4.64
CA GLN A 101 3.93 -1.26 -5.50
C GLN A 101 2.76 -1.86 -4.72
N GLU A 102 1.62 -1.16 -4.72
CA GLU A 102 0.38 -1.70 -4.17
C GLU A 102 -0.43 -2.42 -5.25
N LEU A 103 -1.02 -3.57 -4.91
CA LEU A 103 -1.94 -4.30 -5.77
C LEU A 103 -3.38 -4.08 -5.30
N TRP A 104 -4.27 -3.66 -6.20
CA TRP A 104 -5.65 -3.30 -5.92
C TRP A 104 -6.61 -4.08 -6.81
N LEU A 105 -7.81 -4.39 -6.31
CA LEU A 105 -8.84 -5.10 -7.05
C LEU A 105 -9.88 -4.09 -7.56
N SER A 106 -10.12 -4.03 -8.86
CA SER A 106 -11.23 -3.26 -9.44
C SER A 106 -12.45 -4.17 -9.62
N LEU A 107 -13.60 -3.76 -9.09
CA LEU A 107 -14.88 -4.45 -9.25
C LEU A 107 -15.81 -3.62 -10.14
N GLY A 108 -16.38 -4.25 -11.16
CA GLY A 108 -17.29 -3.58 -12.10
C GLY A 108 -16.66 -3.38 -13.49
N GLY A 109 -16.76 -2.15 -13.98
CA GLY A 109 -16.44 -1.75 -15.35
C GLY A 109 -17.64 -1.86 -16.28
N TRP A 110 -17.54 -1.24 -17.45
CA TRP A 110 -18.63 -1.15 -18.45
C TRP A 110 -19.43 -2.45 -18.65
N ALA A 111 -18.80 -3.57 -19.01
CA ALA A 111 -19.55 -4.80 -19.31
C ALA A 111 -20.34 -5.38 -18.12
N PHE A 112 -20.00 -5.00 -16.88
CA PHE A 112 -20.68 -5.48 -15.67
C PHE A 112 -22.14 -5.04 -15.59
N SER A 113 -22.46 -3.87 -16.14
CA SER A 113 -23.79 -3.26 -16.10
C SER A 113 -24.54 -3.35 -17.44
N ASP A 114 -24.04 -4.13 -18.41
CA ASP A 114 -24.72 -4.38 -19.68
C ASP A 114 -26.02 -5.16 -19.47
N ASN A 115 -27.05 -4.88 -20.28
CA ASN A 115 -28.40 -5.43 -20.11
C ASN A 115 -28.47 -6.96 -20.19
N ASP A 116 -27.57 -7.58 -20.94
CA ASP A 116 -27.45 -9.02 -21.11
C ASP A 116 -26.48 -9.68 -20.12
N ALA A 117 -25.79 -8.89 -19.30
CA ALA A 117 -24.93 -9.41 -18.25
C ALA A 117 -25.78 -9.94 -17.08
N PRO A 118 -25.45 -11.11 -16.50
CA PRO A 118 -26.09 -11.58 -15.26
C PRO A 118 -25.95 -10.61 -14.08
N THR A 119 -24.99 -9.69 -14.16
CA THR A 119 -24.65 -8.71 -13.14
C THR A 119 -25.30 -7.33 -13.35
N ALA A 120 -26.15 -7.19 -14.37
CA ALA A 120 -26.71 -5.91 -14.81
C ALA A 120 -27.18 -4.99 -13.66
N THR A 121 -27.91 -5.54 -12.69
CA THR A 121 -28.47 -4.81 -11.54
C THR A 121 -27.67 -4.99 -10.24
N THR A 122 -26.61 -5.78 -10.24
CA THR A 122 -25.95 -6.27 -9.01
C THR A 122 -25.44 -5.14 -8.11
N PHE A 123 -24.89 -4.06 -8.67
CA PHE A 123 -24.49 -2.91 -7.85
C PHE A 123 -25.67 -2.20 -7.19
N SER A 124 -26.75 -1.97 -7.94
CA SER A 124 -27.97 -1.34 -7.39
C SER A 124 -28.61 -2.23 -6.33
N ASP A 125 -28.68 -3.54 -6.57
CA ASP A 125 -29.18 -4.53 -5.61
C ASP A 125 -28.33 -4.57 -4.33
N LEU A 126 -27.00 -4.60 -4.46
CA LEU A 126 -26.07 -4.63 -3.34
C LEU A 126 -26.11 -3.33 -2.52
N ALA A 127 -26.15 -2.17 -3.17
CA ALA A 127 -26.23 -0.88 -2.48
C ALA A 127 -27.56 -0.74 -1.71
N ALA A 128 -28.66 -1.26 -2.26
CA ALA A 128 -29.99 -1.26 -1.64
C ALA A 128 -30.20 -2.37 -0.58
N ALA A 129 -29.32 -3.37 -0.55
CA ALA A 129 -29.45 -4.51 0.34
C ALA A 129 -29.32 -4.12 1.82
N ASP A 130 -29.93 -4.90 2.71
CA ASP A 130 -29.74 -4.71 4.14
C ASP A 130 -28.30 -5.04 4.57
N ILE A 131 -27.92 -4.59 5.78
CA ILE A 131 -26.56 -4.77 6.28
C ILE A 131 -26.15 -6.24 6.40
N THR A 132 -27.09 -7.18 6.57
CA THR A 132 -26.78 -8.61 6.66
C THR A 132 -26.32 -9.14 5.30
N GLN A 133 -26.99 -8.74 4.23
CA GLN A 133 -26.59 -9.08 2.86
C GLN A 133 -25.32 -8.34 2.41
N GLN A 134 -25.19 -7.05 2.73
CA GLN A 134 -23.95 -6.30 2.48
C GLN A 134 -22.74 -6.94 3.20
N ASN A 135 -22.93 -7.48 4.41
CA ASN A 135 -21.87 -8.18 5.13
C ASN A 135 -21.39 -9.46 4.43
N VAL A 136 -22.19 -10.09 3.57
CA VAL A 136 -21.73 -11.21 2.72
C VAL A 136 -20.72 -10.72 1.70
N PHE A 137 -21.03 -9.60 1.03
CA PHE A 137 -20.08 -8.93 0.15
C PHE A 137 -18.82 -8.50 0.90
N PHE A 138 -18.94 -7.78 2.03
CA PHE A 138 -17.78 -7.31 2.79
C PHE A 138 -16.89 -8.48 3.25
N THR A 139 -17.48 -9.52 3.81
CA THR A 139 -16.72 -10.69 4.29
C THR A 139 -16.02 -11.41 3.14
N SER A 140 -16.70 -11.61 2.02
CA SER A 140 -16.12 -12.27 0.85
C SER A 140 -15.02 -11.42 0.20
N LEU A 141 -15.20 -10.10 0.12
CA LEU A 141 -14.20 -9.15 -0.37
C LEU A 141 -12.94 -9.19 0.49
N ILE A 142 -13.07 -9.06 1.82
CA ILE A 142 -11.92 -9.11 2.74
C ILE A 142 -11.17 -10.43 2.59
N ARG A 143 -11.88 -11.55 2.49
CA ARG A 143 -11.26 -12.87 2.26
C ARG A 143 -10.54 -12.92 0.93
N PHE A 144 -11.16 -12.43 -0.14
CA PHE A 144 -10.56 -12.38 -1.47
C PHE A 144 -9.29 -11.53 -1.48
N MET A 145 -9.36 -10.32 -0.90
CA MET A 145 -8.24 -9.41 -0.80
C MET A 145 -7.08 -10.00 -0.01
N HIS A 146 -7.34 -10.65 1.12
CA HIS A 146 -6.29 -11.36 1.86
C HIS A 146 -5.72 -12.56 1.11
N THR A 147 -6.55 -13.33 0.41
CA THR A 147 -6.12 -14.54 -0.32
C THR A 147 -5.15 -14.21 -1.44
N PHE A 148 -5.32 -13.04 -2.06
CA PHE A 148 -4.55 -12.61 -3.23
C PHE A 148 -3.71 -11.35 -2.95
N HIS A 149 -3.50 -11.03 -1.68
CA HIS A 149 -2.61 -9.96 -1.22
C HIS A 149 -2.91 -8.56 -1.80
N PHE A 150 -4.19 -8.27 -2.03
CA PHE A 150 -4.63 -6.92 -2.39
C PHE A 150 -4.54 -5.96 -1.20
N SER A 151 -4.15 -4.71 -1.47
CA SER A 151 -4.03 -3.60 -0.51
C SER A 151 -5.22 -2.65 -0.55
N GLY A 152 -6.07 -2.73 -1.57
CA GLY A 152 -7.28 -1.92 -1.69
C GLY A 152 -8.23 -2.42 -2.76
N VAL A 153 -9.41 -1.80 -2.81
CA VAL A 153 -10.47 -2.09 -3.77
C VAL A 153 -10.92 -0.81 -4.47
N ASP A 154 -11.23 -0.91 -5.75
CA ASP A 154 -11.87 0.12 -6.55
C ASP A 154 -13.28 -0.32 -6.93
N ILE A 155 -14.25 0.56 -6.72
CA ILE A 155 -15.62 0.35 -7.20
C ILE A 155 -15.80 1.14 -8.49
N ASP A 156 -15.87 0.42 -9.60
CA ASP A 156 -16.09 0.94 -10.95
C ASP A 156 -17.53 0.66 -11.39
N TRP A 157 -18.50 1.27 -10.70
CA TRP A 157 -19.93 1.13 -11.04
C TRP A 157 -20.31 2.10 -12.16
N GLU A 158 -20.62 1.56 -13.34
CA GLU A 158 -20.99 2.34 -14.52
C GLU A 158 -22.47 2.19 -14.93
N TYR A 159 -23.45 2.92 -14.38
CA TYR A 159 -23.38 4.00 -13.38
C TYR A 159 -24.61 3.96 -12.44
N PRO A 160 -24.53 4.44 -11.19
CA PRO A 160 -25.68 4.57 -10.30
C PRO A 160 -26.75 5.47 -10.93
N VAL A 161 -28.04 5.19 -10.65
CA VAL A 161 -29.23 5.92 -11.14
C VAL A 161 -29.47 5.88 -12.66
N ALA A 162 -28.44 5.70 -13.47
CA ALA A 162 -28.50 5.72 -14.92
C ALA A 162 -29.34 4.54 -15.45
N ALA A 163 -30.56 4.82 -15.91
CA ALA A 163 -31.49 3.79 -16.37
C ALA A 163 -30.98 3.03 -17.61
N ASP A 164 -30.19 3.69 -18.47
CA ASP A 164 -29.51 3.08 -19.62
C ASP A 164 -28.39 2.10 -19.20
N ARG A 165 -28.05 2.07 -17.91
CA ARG A 165 -27.04 1.24 -17.27
C ARG A 165 -27.60 0.44 -16.08
N ASN A 166 -28.91 0.18 -16.08
CA ASN A 166 -29.61 -0.60 -15.06
C ASN A 166 -29.58 -0.01 -13.62
N GLY A 167 -29.26 1.28 -13.48
CA GLY A 167 -29.36 2.01 -12.22
C GLY A 167 -30.80 2.38 -11.84
N ARG A 168 -31.02 2.68 -10.56
CA ARG A 168 -32.31 3.06 -9.96
C ARG A 168 -32.20 4.37 -9.20
N ALA A 169 -33.32 5.09 -9.06
CA ALA A 169 -33.31 6.41 -8.41
C ALA A 169 -32.78 6.38 -6.97
N GLU A 170 -33.02 5.27 -6.26
CA GLU A 170 -32.59 5.04 -4.89
C GLU A 170 -31.05 4.96 -4.75
N ASP A 171 -30.33 4.64 -5.83
CA ASP A 171 -28.87 4.51 -5.84
C ASP A 171 -28.18 5.80 -5.37
N TYR A 172 -28.74 6.98 -5.67
CA TYR A 172 -28.21 8.27 -5.24
C TYR A 172 -28.06 8.34 -3.71
N THR A 173 -28.99 7.73 -2.97
CA THR A 173 -28.97 7.69 -1.50
C THR A 173 -28.25 6.45 -0.98
N ASN A 174 -28.44 5.31 -1.64
CA ASN A 174 -27.93 4.03 -1.17
C ASN A 174 -26.41 3.88 -1.38
N TYR A 175 -25.87 4.41 -2.48
CA TYR A 175 -24.46 4.22 -2.82
C TYR A 175 -23.50 4.87 -1.80
N PRO A 176 -23.69 6.13 -1.36
CA PRO A 176 -22.85 6.71 -0.30
C PRO A 176 -22.93 5.92 1.02
N ILE A 177 -24.11 5.41 1.39
CA ILE A 177 -24.31 4.58 2.59
C ILE A 177 -23.54 3.27 2.47
N PHE A 178 -23.67 2.58 1.33
CA PHE A 178 -22.92 1.37 1.04
C PHE A 178 -21.41 1.60 1.12
N LEU A 179 -20.90 2.67 0.50
CA LEU A 179 -19.47 3.00 0.54
C LEU A 179 -18.99 3.33 1.96
N ALA A 180 -19.79 4.02 2.77
CA ALA A 180 -19.46 4.29 4.17
C ALA A 180 -19.38 2.99 5.01
N ASN A 181 -20.33 2.07 4.82
CA ASN A 181 -20.30 0.75 5.47
C ASN A 181 -19.08 -0.07 5.01
N LEU A 182 -18.80 -0.07 3.71
CA LEU A 182 -17.65 -0.75 3.13
C LEU A 182 -16.34 -0.18 3.69
N LYS A 183 -16.18 1.14 3.71
CA LYS A 183 -15.00 1.81 4.25
C LYS A 183 -14.76 1.45 5.71
N ALA A 184 -15.82 1.45 6.54
CA ALA A 184 -15.70 1.06 7.94
C ALA A 184 -15.13 -0.35 8.12
N VAL A 185 -15.53 -1.31 7.28
CA VAL A 185 -14.97 -2.67 7.32
C VAL A 185 -13.56 -2.71 6.74
N LEU A 186 -13.25 -1.97 5.68
CA LEU A 186 -11.91 -1.95 5.09
C LEU A 186 -10.86 -1.32 6.02
N ASP A 187 -11.25 -0.30 6.81
CA ASP A 187 -10.38 0.37 7.78
C ASP A 187 -9.88 -0.56 8.89
N ASP A 188 -10.70 -1.53 9.32
CA ASP A 188 -10.29 -2.56 10.29
C ASP A 188 -9.13 -3.43 9.78
N TYR A 189 -8.94 -3.51 8.46
CA TYR A 189 -7.89 -4.27 7.80
C TYR A 189 -6.81 -3.39 7.14
N ASN A 190 -6.91 -2.06 7.29
CA ASN A 190 -6.04 -1.09 6.62
C ASN A 190 -6.02 -1.28 5.09
N PHE A 191 -7.18 -1.57 4.51
CA PHE A 191 -7.37 -1.63 3.07
C PHE A 191 -7.89 -0.29 2.53
N GLY A 192 -7.41 0.08 1.35
CA GLY A 192 -7.86 1.29 0.67
C GLY A 192 -9.17 1.10 -0.08
N LEU A 193 -9.92 2.20 -0.26
CA LEU A 193 -11.13 2.28 -1.06
C LEU A 193 -11.02 3.44 -2.05
N SER A 194 -11.13 3.14 -3.34
CA SER A 194 -11.33 4.13 -4.38
C SER A 194 -12.63 3.88 -5.14
N ILE A 195 -13.09 4.89 -5.86
CA ILE A 195 -14.14 4.72 -6.86
C ILE A 195 -13.73 5.37 -8.17
N THR A 196 -14.29 4.86 -9.25
CA THR A 196 -14.11 5.41 -10.58
C THR A 196 -15.29 6.31 -10.94
N LEU A 197 -15.00 7.50 -11.49
CA LEU A 197 -15.96 8.56 -11.77
C LEU A 197 -16.02 8.89 -13.27
N PRO A 198 -17.22 9.07 -13.85
CA PRO A 198 -17.37 9.49 -15.25
C PRO A 198 -17.04 10.98 -15.43
N PRO A 199 -16.55 11.39 -16.61
CA PRO A 199 -16.22 12.79 -16.89
C PRO A 199 -17.43 13.63 -17.31
N SER A 200 -18.55 13.00 -17.67
CA SER A 200 -19.73 13.69 -18.19
C SER A 200 -20.71 14.06 -17.09
N ASP A 201 -21.27 15.27 -17.14
CA ASP A 201 -22.31 15.72 -16.21
C ASP A 201 -23.55 14.80 -16.24
N ARG A 202 -23.85 14.22 -17.42
CA ARG A 202 -24.94 13.25 -17.63
C ARG A 202 -24.90 12.13 -16.59
N TYR A 203 -23.74 11.55 -16.30
CA TYR A 203 -23.59 10.47 -15.33
C TYR A 203 -23.07 10.95 -13.97
N LEU A 204 -22.18 11.94 -13.94
CA LEU A 204 -21.58 12.43 -12.69
C LEU A 204 -22.63 13.04 -11.74
N GLN A 205 -23.72 13.61 -12.27
CA GLN A 205 -24.83 14.12 -11.46
C GLN A 205 -25.49 13.06 -10.58
N HIS A 206 -25.32 11.77 -10.89
CA HIS A 206 -25.88 10.65 -10.14
C HIS A 206 -25.06 10.24 -8.91
N TYR A 207 -23.90 10.88 -8.71
CA TYR A 207 -23.03 10.65 -7.57
C TYR A 207 -23.24 11.75 -6.53
N ASP A 208 -23.67 11.38 -5.31
CA ASP A 208 -23.64 12.31 -4.17
C ASP A 208 -22.20 12.45 -3.63
N LEU A 209 -21.38 13.15 -4.41
CA LEU A 209 -19.95 13.30 -4.16
C LEU A 209 -19.61 13.85 -2.77
N ALA A 210 -20.47 14.70 -2.20
CA ALA A 210 -20.27 15.25 -0.86
C ALA A 210 -20.40 14.18 0.24
N SER A 211 -21.34 13.24 0.07
CA SER A 211 -21.54 12.12 0.99
C SER A 211 -20.53 10.98 0.75
N ILE A 212 -20.00 10.86 -0.46
CA ILE A 212 -19.02 9.83 -0.84
C ILE A 212 -17.60 10.17 -0.41
N GLU A 213 -17.17 11.44 -0.56
CA GLU A 213 -15.78 11.87 -0.35
C GLU A 213 -15.14 11.42 0.98
N PRO A 214 -15.85 11.42 2.12
CA PRO A 214 -15.27 10.97 3.38
C PRO A 214 -14.94 9.48 3.42
N SER A 215 -15.63 8.67 2.60
CA SER A 215 -15.51 7.21 2.60
C SER A 215 -14.42 6.70 1.66
N VAL A 216 -13.91 7.53 0.76
CA VAL A 216 -12.92 7.12 -0.26
C VAL A 216 -11.56 7.77 -0.03
N ASP A 217 -10.50 7.01 -0.29
CA ASP A 217 -9.12 7.49 -0.23
C ASP A 217 -8.81 8.39 -1.44
N TRP A 218 -9.34 8.02 -2.62
CA TRP A 218 -9.29 8.85 -3.83
C TRP A 218 -10.35 8.46 -4.87
N PHE A 219 -10.52 9.34 -5.85
CA PHE A 219 -11.36 9.19 -7.03
C PHE A 219 -10.49 9.00 -8.28
N ASN A 220 -10.81 8.00 -9.09
CA ASN A 220 -10.23 7.82 -10.41
C ASN A 220 -11.17 8.44 -11.45
N PHE A 221 -10.84 9.64 -11.93
CA PHE A 221 -11.69 10.39 -12.86
C PHE A 221 -11.37 10.02 -14.32
N MET A 222 -12.30 9.34 -14.99
CA MET A 222 -12.15 8.81 -16.35
C MET A 222 -12.13 9.92 -17.41
N SER A 223 -11.10 10.78 -17.41
CA SER A 223 -10.95 11.92 -18.32
C SER A 223 -10.55 11.51 -19.75
N TYR A 224 -11.26 10.53 -20.29
CA TYR A 224 -11.16 9.97 -21.63
C TYR A 224 -12.57 9.52 -22.07
N ASP A 225 -12.70 9.02 -23.30
CA ASP A 225 -14.00 8.60 -23.86
C ASP A 225 -15.07 9.71 -23.86
N LEU A 226 -14.63 10.95 -24.05
CA LEU A 226 -15.53 12.10 -24.23
C LEU A 226 -16.25 12.04 -25.59
N HIS A 227 -15.58 11.44 -26.57
CA HIS A 227 -16.06 11.30 -27.94
C HIS A 227 -15.81 9.89 -28.47
N GLY A 228 -16.71 9.42 -29.33
CA GLY A 228 -16.66 8.09 -29.90
C GLY A 228 -17.78 7.85 -30.89
N THR A 229 -17.92 6.60 -31.34
CA THR A 229 -18.92 6.22 -32.35
C THR A 229 -20.36 6.48 -31.91
N TRP A 230 -20.62 6.51 -30.61
CA TRP A 230 -21.91 6.84 -30.02
C TRP A 230 -22.36 8.30 -30.24
N ASN A 231 -21.48 9.20 -30.69
CA ASN A 231 -21.91 10.56 -31.08
C ASN A 231 -22.72 10.59 -32.38
N MET A 232 -22.85 9.45 -33.08
CA MET A 232 -23.72 9.34 -34.24
C MET A 232 -25.19 9.62 -33.84
N GLY A 233 -25.77 10.68 -34.41
CA GLY A 233 -27.16 11.07 -34.15
C GLY A 233 -27.38 12.05 -32.99
N GLU A 234 -26.34 12.49 -32.28
CA GLU A 234 -26.44 13.58 -31.29
C GLU A 234 -26.41 14.98 -31.96
N GLU A 235 -26.70 16.04 -31.18
CA GLU A 235 -26.86 17.44 -31.63
C GLU A 235 -25.64 18.02 -32.40
N TRP A 236 -24.49 17.33 -32.36
CA TRP A 236 -23.27 17.61 -33.13
C TRP A 236 -23.17 16.87 -34.48
N ASN A 237 -24.24 16.22 -34.95
CA ASN A 237 -24.33 15.57 -36.27
C ASN A 237 -23.21 14.57 -36.58
N GLY A 238 -22.87 13.64 -35.67
CA GLY A 238 -21.97 12.53 -36.00
C GLY A 238 -20.62 12.99 -36.56
N ALA A 239 -20.02 13.98 -35.88
CA ALA A 239 -18.70 14.50 -36.19
C ALA A 239 -17.61 13.80 -35.38
N VAL A 240 -16.45 13.60 -35.99
CA VAL A 240 -15.24 13.11 -35.32
C VAL A 240 -14.72 14.19 -34.37
N ASN A 241 -14.28 13.77 -33.19
CA ASN A 241 -13.59 14.64 -32.25
C ASN A 241 -12.69 13.80 -31.33
N ALA A 242 -11.80 14.47 -30.61
CA ALA A 242 -10.82 13.81 -29.76
C ALA A 242 -11.42 13.36 -28.42
N HIS A 243 -11.34 12.06 -28.13
CA HIS A 243 -11.89 11.49 -26.89
C HIS A 243 -11.17 11.93 -25.59
N THR A 244 -9.99 12.56 -25.71
CA THR A 244 -9.20 13.06 -24.58
C THR A 244 -8.90 14.57 -24.71
N ASN A 245 -9.82 15.33 -25.31
CA ASN A 245 -9.70 16.78 -25.47
C ASN A 245 -9.52 17.50 -24.12
N LEU A 246 -8.34 18.10 -23.89
CA LEU A 246 -8.01 18.77 -22.63
C LEU A 246 -8.92 19.95 -22.28
N THR A 247 -9.49 20.66 -23.26
CA THR A 247 -10.43 21.76 -22.95
C THR A 247 -11.72 21.22 -22.33
N GLU A 248 -12.16 20.05 -22.78
CA GLU A 248 -13.36 19.39 -22.25
C GLU A 248 -13.06 18.67 -20.95
N ILE A 249 -11.87 18.06 -20.82
CA ILE A 249 -11.39 17.54 -19.54
C ILE A 249 -11.38 18.64 -18.47
N LYS A 250 -10.90 19.85 -18.78
CA LYS A 250 -10.95 21.00 -17.85
C LYS A 250 -12.38 21.29 -17.39
N ASN A 251 -13.34 21.31 -18.32
CA ASN A 251 -14.76 21.50 -18.00
C ASN A 251 -15.31 20.37 -17.12
N ALA A 252 -14.88 19.13 -17.34
CA ALA A 252 -15.26 17.97 -16.53
C ALA A 252 -14.72 18.08 -15.09
N PHE A 253 -13.46 18.51 -14.91
CA PHE A 253 -12.88 18.75 -13.58
C PHE A 253 -13.59 19.89 -12.83
N ASP A 254 -14.06 20.93 -13.53
CA ASP A 254 -14.84 22.01 -12.90
C ASP A 254 -16.11 21.49 -12.22
N LEU A 255 -16.68 20.37 -12.67
CA LEU A 255 -17.82 19.72 -12.00
C LEU A 255 -17.44 19.21 -10.59
N LEU A 256 -16.23 18.65 -10.44
CA LEU A 256 -15.71 18.20 -9.14
C LEU A 256 -15.44 19.37 -8.20
N TRP A 257 -14.87 20.47 -8.72
CA TRP A 257 -14.57 21.67 -7.93
C TRP A 257 -15.83 22.36 -7.44
N ARG A 258 -16.89 22.42 -8.26
CA ARG A 258 -18.20 22.92 -7.83
C ARG A 258 -18.84 22.09 -6.71
N LYS A 259 -18.40 20.85 -6.54
CA LYS A 259 -18.82 19.93 -5.46
C LYS A 259 -17.84 19.91 -4.28
N ASN A 260 -16.84 20.81 -4.27
CA ASN A 260 -15.81 20.92 -3.23
C ASN A 260 -14.97 19.66 -3.02
N ILE A 261 -14.77 18.85 -4.07
CA ILE A 261 -13.88 17.69 -3.97
C ILE A 261 -12.42 18.17 -3.79
N PRO A 262 -11.69 17.67 -2.79
CA PRO A 262 -10.28 18.02 -2.61
C PRO A 262 -9.41 17.53 -3.77
N PRO A 263 -8.62 18.40 -4.44
CA PRO A 263 -7.86 17.98 -5.63
C PRO A 263 -6.84 16.86 -5.38
N PHE A 264 -6.21 16.82 -4.21
CA PHE A 264 -5.24 15.77 -3.85
C PHE A 264 -5.88 14.36 -3.73
N LYS A 265 -7.21 14.27 -3.67
CA LYS A 265 -7.97 13.01 -3.74
C LYS A 265 -8.36 12.61 -5.16
N VAL A 266 -8.03 13.38 -6.19
CA VAL A 266 -8.43 13.05 -7.57
C VAL A 266 -7.22 12.61 -8.38
N ASN A 267 -7.41 11.52 -9.14
CA ASN A 267 -6.46 11.02 -10.12
C ASN A 267 -7.01 11.25 -11.52
N MET A 268 -6.23 11.88 -12.40
CA MET A 268 -6.62 12.11 -13.80
C MET A 268 -6.40 10.86 -14.65
N GLY A 269 -7.41 10.45 -15.41
CA GLY A 269 -7.33 9.33 -16.34
C GLY A 269 -6.51 9.65 -17.59
N MET A 270 -5.62 8.73 -17.95
CA MET A 270 -4.78 8.75 -19.15
C MET A 270 -5.10 7.50 -19.99
N ALA A 271 -5.48 7.69 -21.25
CA ALA A 271 -5.82 6.57 -22.14
C ALA A 271 -4.58 6.07 -22.87
N PHE A 272 -4.41 4.74 -22.94
CA PHE A 272 -3.39 4.07 -23.76
C PHE A 272 -3.98 3.53 -25.07
N HIS A 273 -5.08 4.12 -25.50
CA HIS A 273 -5.76 3.87 -26.76
C HIS A 273 -6.27 5.19 -27.34
N GLY A 274 -6.58 5.16 -28.63
CA GLY A 274 -7.32 6.19 -29.34
C GLY A 274 -8.72 5.73 -29.73
N ARG A 275 -9.60 6.69 -30.02
CA ARG A 275 -10.89 6.43 -30.67
C ARG A 275 -10.79 6.71 -32.16
N THR A 276 -11.29 5.79 -32.96
CA THR A 276 -11.14 5.80 -34.42
C THR A 276 -12.48 5.93 -35.15
N PHE A 277 -12.42 6.50 -36.34
CA PHE A 277 -13.59 6.77 -37.16
C PHE A 277 -13.27 6.55 -38.64
N THR A 278 -14.28 6.11 -39.39
CA THR A 278 -14.26 6.14 -40.87
C THR A 278 -14.96 7.41 -41.32
N LEU A 279 -14.20 8.36 -41.88
CA LEU A 279 -14.68 9.66 -42.35
C LEU A 279 -15.67 9.48 -43.51
N ALA A 280 -16.73 10.31 -43.52
CA ALA A 280 -17.69 10.32 -44.61
C ALA A 280 -17.17 11.05 -45.86
N ASP A 281 -16.32 12.05 -45.66
CA ASP A 281 -15.62 12.78 -46.72
C ASP A 281 -14.10 12.70 -46.46
N PRO A 282 -13.35 11.92 -47.26
CA PRO A 282 -11.90 11.79 -47.15
C PRO A 282 -11.12 13.12 -47.24
N SER A 283 -11.74 14.18 -47.77
CA SER A 283 -11.12 15.51 -47.84
C SER A 283 -11.25 16.32 -46.54
N CYS A 284 -12.13 15.89 -45.63
CA CYS A 284 -12.36 16.53 -44.33
C CYS A 284 -11.68 15.69 -43.24
N THR A 285 -10.56 16.19 -42.71
CA THR A 285 -9.69 15.43 -41.79
C THR A 285 -9.54 16.05 -40.39
N GLU A 286 -10.26 17.13 -40.13
CA GLU A 286 -10.22 17.89 -38.88
C GLU A 286 -11.37 17.49 -37.92
N PRO A 287 -11.25 17.77 -36.61
CA PRO A 287 -12.39 17.69 -35.70
C PRO A 287 -13.59 18.46 -36.24
N GLY A 288 -14.79 17.87 -36.14
CA GLY A 288 -16.01 18.42 -36.75
C GLY A 288 -16.41 17.78 -38.08
N CYS A 289 -15.53 17.00 -38.71
CA CYS A 289 -15.84 16.24 -39.92
C CYS A 289 -16.77 15.06 -39.63
N THR A 290 -17.73 14.76 -40.52
CA THR A 290 -18.69 13.66 -40.31
C THR A 290 -18.07 12.29 -40.55
N PHE A 291 -18.59 11.26 -39.88
CA PHE A 291 -18.14 9.87 -40.02
C PHE A 291 -19.28 8.89 -40.36
N LEU A 292 -18.93 7.76 -40.96
CA LEU A 292 -19.84 6.69 -41.38
C LEU A 292 -19.91 5.55 -40.36
N SER A 293 -18.81 5.30 -39.66
CA SER A 293 -18.68 4.22 -38.68
C SER A 293 -17.50 4.48 -37.74
N GLY A 294 -17.29 3.58 -36.76
CA GLY A 294 -15.97 3.43 -36.16
C GLY A 294 -14.94 3.06 -37.23
N GLY A 295 -13.69 3.46 -37.00
CA GLY A 295 -12.59 3.05 -37.85
C GLY A 295 -12.38 1.54 -37.78
N ASP A 296 -11.63 1.02 -38.74
CA ASP A 296 -11.34 -0.41 -38.85
C ASP A 296 -10.74 -0.96 -37.55
N GLU A 297 -11.09 -2.21 -37.21
CA GLU A 297 -10.57 -2.86 -36.02
C GLU A 297 -9.06 -3.14 -36.15
N GLY A 298 -8.33 -2.94 -35.05
CA GLY A 298 -6.92 -3.31 -34.99
C GLY A 298 -6.71 -4.81 -34.78
N ASP A 299 -5.55 -5.32 -35.21
CA ASP A 299 -5.19 -6.74 -35.11
C ASP A 299 -5.21 -7.27 -33.66
N CYS A 300 -4.95 -6.41 -32.67
CA CYS A 300 -4.86 -6.77 -31.25
C CYS A 300 -6.05 -6.26 -30.43
N SER A 301 -6.54 -5.05 -30.74
CA SER A 301 -7.72 -4.48 -30.06
C SER A 301 -9.03 -5.17 -30.44
N LEU A 302 -9.13 -5.68 -31.68
CA LEU A 302 -10.30 -6.39 -32.20
C LEU A 302 -11.63 -5.65 -31.94
N SER A 303 -11.60 -4.32 -32.03
CA SER A 303 -12.75 -3.47 -31.73
C SER A 303 -12.79 -2.30 -32.70
N ALA A 304 -13.74 -2.34 -33.63
CA ALA A 304 -13.99 -1.21 -34.52
C ALA A 304 -14.28 0.07 -33.71
N GLY A 305 -13.63 1.16 -34.09
CA GLY A 305 -13.68 2.43 -33.36
C GLY A 305 -12.66 2.60 -32.23
N THR A 306 -11.75 1.64 -32.03
CA THR A 306 -10.68 1.72 -31.02
C THR A 306 -9.38 1.16 -31.57
N LEU A 307 -8.26 1.82 -31.28
CA LEU A 307 -6.92 1.26 -31.50
C LEU A 307 -6.06 1.51 -30.27
N PHE A 308 -5.27 0.52 -29.87
CA PHE A 308 -4.28 0.72 -28.82
C PHE A 308 -3.16 1.64 -29.32
N ASN A 309 -2.55 2.40 -28.42
CA ASN A 309 -1.41 3.23 -28.75
C ASN A 309 -0.26 2.41 -29.37
N SER A 310 -0.09 1.15 -28.95
CA SER A 310 0.86 0.21 -29.56
C SER A 310 0.54 -0.13 -31.02
N GLU A 311 -0.73 -0.20 -31.40
CA GLU A 311 -1.17 -0.40 -32.78
C GLU A 311 -0.96 0.88 -33.60
N ILE A 312 -1.36 2.03 -33.05
CA ILE A 312 -1.20 3.34 -33.68
C ILE A 312 0.29 3.61 -33.97
N ASN A 313 1.17 3.39 -32.98
CA ASN A 313 2.61 3.61 -33.17
C ASN A 313 3.25 2.64 -34.17
N ARG A 314 2.79 1.38 -34.20
CA ARG A 314 3.20 0.43 -35.24
C ARG A 314 2.79 0.93 -36.63
N MET A 315 1.56 1.40 -36.80
CA MET A 315 1.07 1.95 -38.07
C MET A 315 1.85 3.19 -38.51
N ILE A 316 2.12 4.13 -37.59
CA ILE A 316 2.95 5.31 -37.87
C ILE A 316 4.28 4.92 -38.49
N HIS A 317 4.96 3.92 -37.89
CA HIS A 317 6.26 3.47 -38.37
C HIS A 317 6.19 2.66 -39.66
N GLN A 318 5.19 1.78 -39.81
CA GLN A 318 5.05 0.92 -41.00
C GLN A 318 4.67 1.71 -42.24
N ASP A 319 3.76 2.68 -42.09
CA ASP A 319 3.19 3.45 -43.21
C ASP A 319 3.82 4.84 -43.35
N ASN A 320 4.82 5.16 -42.50
CA ASN A 320 5.52 6.45 -42.47
C ASN A 320 4.53 7.64 -42.36
N LEU A 321 3.56 7.51 -41.46
CA LEU A 321 2.55 8.54 -41.19
C LEU A 321 3.15 9.66 -40.35
N ASN A 322 2.61 10.87 -40.50
CA ASN A 322 3.03 12.03 -39.71
C ASN A 322 1.87 12.47 -38.81
N PRO A 323 1.90 12.15 -37.51
CA PRO A 323 0.88 12.61 -36.57
C PRO A 323 0.90 14.13 -36.43
N THR A 324 -0.29 14.73 -36.32
CA THR A 324 -0.46 16.17 -36.09
C THR A 324 -0.75 16.42 -34.62
N LEU A 325 0.14 17.13 -33.93
CA LEU A 325 -0.09 17.60 -32.56
C LEU A 325 -0.96 18.85 -32.57
N ASN A 326 -2.10 18.81 -31.88
CA ASN A 326 -2.84 19.99 -31.49
C ASN A 326 -2.59 20.29 -30.00
N SER A 327 -1.72 21.27 -29.72
CA SER A 327 -1.30 21.61 -28.36
C SER A 327 -2.39 22.23 -27.50
N ASP A 328 -3.38 22.89 -28.11
CA ASP A 328 -4.44 23.60 -27.38
C ASP A 328 -5.41 22.63 -26.70
N VAL A 329 -5.68 21.51 -27.37
CA VAL A 329 -6.50 20.40 -26.86
C VAL A 329 -5.66 19.23 -26.34
N ALA A 330 -4.33 19.30 -26.46
CA ALA A 330 -3.36 18.29 -26.05
C ALA A 330 -3.69 16.88 -26.57
N VAL A 331 -3.80 16.74 -27.89
CA VAL A 331 -4.11 15.48 -28.59
C VAL A 331 -3.32 15.39 -29.89
N LYS A 332 -2.98 14.18 -30.33
CA LYS A 332 -2.49 13.92 -31.69
C LYS A 332 -3.56 13.26 -32.55
N THR A 333 -3.57 13.63 -33.83
CA THR A 333 -4.44 13.03 -34.84
C THR A 333 -3.64 12.44 -35.99
N ILE A 334 -4.17 11.35 -36.57
CA ILE A 334 -3.63 10.71 -37.78
C ILE A 334 -4.79 10.39 -38.71
N VAL A 335 -4.53 10.53 -40.01
CA VAL A 335 -5.38 9.98 -41.07
C VAL A 335 -4.59 8.97 -41.89
N TRP A 336 -5.18 7.81 -42.15
CA TRP A 336 -4.60 6.75 -42.96
C TRP A 336 -5.64 6.12 -43.88
N ASN A 337 -5.21 5.27 -44.81
CA ASN A 337 -6.10 4.56 -45.75
C ASN A 337 -7.18 5.44 -46.41
N THR A 338 -6.85 6.70 -46.69
CA THR A 338 -7.71 7.75 -47.25
C THR A 338 -8.82 8.30 -46.35
N ASP A 339 -9.49 7.48 -45.54
CA ASP A 339 -10.68 7.89 -44.78
C ASP A 339 -10.66 7.48 -43.30
N GLN A 340 -9.62 6.79 -42.85
CA GLN A 340 -9.52 6.36 -41.46
C GLN A 340 -8.89 7.46 -40.62
N TRP A 341 -9.48 7.76 -39.46
CA TRP A 341 -9.06 8.84 -38.59
C TRP A 341 -8.94 8.36 -37.15
N VAL A 342 -7.92 8.81 -36.42
CA VAL A 342 -7.73 8.55 -34.99
C VAL A 342 -7.30 9.79 -34.26
N ALA A 343 -7.84 9.98 -33.05
CA ALA A 343 -7.30 10.87 -32.04
C ALA A 343 -6.80 10.04 -30.86
N TYR A 344 -5.57 10.32 -30.42
CA TYR A 344 -4.89 9.56 -29.38
C TYR A 344 -3.89 10.44 -28.59
N ASP A 345 -3.35 9.86 -27.53
CA ASP A 345 -2.34 10.47 -26.69
C ASP A 345 -0.98 9.78 -26.78
N ASP A 346 0.08 10.55 -26.60
CA ASP A 346 1.45 10.06 -26.41
C ASP A 346 2.24 10.94 -25.44
N GLN A 347 3.56 10.77 -25.39
CA GLN A 347 4.42 11.52 -24.48
C GLN A 347 4.27 13.05 -24.61
N ASP A 348 4.09 13.58 -25.82
CA ASP A 348 3.98 15.02 -26.03
C ASP A 348 2.68 15.57 -25.43
N THR A 349 1.57 14.87 -25.68
CA THR A 349 0.26 15.27 -25.18
C THR A 349 0.14 15.04 -23.68
N TRP A 350 0.69 13.93 -23.17
CA TRP A 350 0.80 13.67 -21.74
C TRP A 350 1.66 14.68 -21.02
N LYS A 351 2.67 15.28 -21.67
CA LYS A 351 3.44 16.36 -21.03
C LYS A 351 2.55 17.58 -20.72
N ILE A 352 1.69 17.94 -21.66
CA ILE A 352 0.74 19.05 -21.49
C ILE A 352 -0.32 18.68 -20.42
N LYS A 353 -0.86 17.47 -20.48
CA LYS A 353 -1.85 16.96 -19.50
C LYS A 353 -1.26 16.82 -18.09
N ALA A 354 -0.02 16.36 -17.96
CA ALA A 354 0.70 16.29 -16.69
C ALA A 354 0.89 17.68 -16.07
N ASN A 355 1.25 18.69 -16.88
CA ASN A 355 1.34 20.06 -16.38
C ASN A 355 -0.02 20.59 -15.91
N PHE A 356 -1.11 20.25 -16.60
CA PHE A 356 -2.46 20.56 -16.14
C PHE A 356 -2.75 19.86 -14.80
N ALA A 357 -2.57 18.55 -14.70
CA ALA A 357 -2.77 17.79 -13.46
C ALA A 357 -1.97 18.38 -12.27
N LYS A 358 -0.71 18.74 -12.50
CA LYS A 358 0.13 19.41 -11.48
C LYS A 358 -0.42 20.78 -11.11
N SER A 359 -0.84 21.57 -12.09
CA SER A 359 -1.39 22.91 -11.84
C SER A 359 -2.67 22.88 -11.01
N GLN A 360 -3.42 21.77 -11.06
CA GLN A 360 -4.66 21.56 -10.30
C GLN A 360 -4.41 20.90 -8.93
N CYS A 361 -3.15 20.72 -8.51
CA CYS A 361 -2.80 20.03 -7.27
C CYS A 361 -3.32 18.58 -7.18
N LEU A 362 -3.47 17.88 -8.31
CA LEU A 362 -4.03 16.53 -8.31
C LEU A 362 -3.14 15.54 -7.55
N GLY A 363 -3.78 14.57 -6.90
CA GLY A 363 -3.07 13.54 -6.13
C GLY A 363 -2.32 12.53 -6.99
N GLY A 364 -2.81 12.31 -8.22
CA GLY A 364 -2.32 11.25 -9.07
C GLY A 364 -2.77 11.33 -10.52
N VAL A 365 -2.33 10.32 -11.27
CA VAL A 365 -2.90 9.93 -12.56
C VAL A 365 -3.15 8.43 -12.55
N PHE A 366 -4.05 7.97 -13.41
CA PHE A 366 -4.20 6.54 -13.68
C PHE A 366 -4.28 6.25 -15.17
N VAL A 367 -3.90 5.04 -15.56
CA VAL A 367 -3.85 4.59 -16.95
C VAL A 367 -4.93 3.55 -17.21
N ARG A 368 -5.74 3.76 -18.25
CA ARG A 368 -6.62 2.76 -18.85
C ARG A 368 -6.18 2.46 -20.30
N SER A 369 -5.58 1.30 -20.58
CA SER A 369 -5.00 0.35 -19.61
C SER A 369 -3.58 -0.08 -19.98
N VAL A 370 -2.81 -0.54 -18.99
CA VAL A 370 -1.36 -0.80 -19.14
C VAL A 370 -1.09 -1.92 -20.15
N ASP A 371 -2.00 -2.88 -20.23
CA ASP A 371 -1.95 -3.98 -21.19
C ASP A 371 -2.18 -3.57 -22.66
N GLU A 372 -2.47 -2.29 -22.93
CA GLU A 372 -2.54 -1.70 -24.27
C GLU A 372 -1.17 -1.14 -24.74
N ASP A 373 -0.18 -1.13 -23.85
CA ASP A 373 1.21 -0.76 -24.15
C ASP A 373 1.92 -1.84 -25.00
N ASP A 374 3.07 -1.49 -25.56
CA ASP A 374 3.94 -2.42 -26.26
C ASP A 374 4.88 -3.18 -25.31
N ARG A 375 5.58 -4.17 -25.85
CA ARG A 375 6.55 -5.01 -25.10
C ARG A 375 7.77 -4.23 -24.60
N ASN A 376 8.03 -3.04 -25.12
CA ASN A 376 9.12 -2.18 -24.69
C ASN A 376 8.67 -1.19 -23.60
N HIS A 377 7.38 -1.21 -23.24
CA HIS A 377 6.75 -0.29 -22.30
C HIS A 377 6.91 1.16 -22.74
N THR A 378 6.83 1.40 -24.05
CA THR A 378 7.06 2.72 -24.65
C THR A 378 6.13 3.77 -24.05
N PHE A 379 4.85 3.44 -23.86
CA PHE A 379 3.86 4.39 -23.37
C PHE A 379 3.95 4.60 -21.86
N SER A 380 4.13 3.53 -21.08
CA SER A 380 4.41 3.62 -19.65
C SER A 380 5.64 4.47 -19.37
N LYS A 381 6.72 4.30 -20.14
CA LYS A 381 7.95 5.09 -20.02
C LYS A 381 7.74 6.54 -20.40
N GLY A 382 7.06 6.79 -21.53
CA GLY A 382 6.73 8.14 -22.00
C GLY A 382 5.87 8.90 -20.99
N LEU A 383 4.89 8.25 -20.36
CA LEU A 383 4.07 8.87 -19.31
C LEU A 383 4.91 9.27 -18.09
N MET A 384 5.83 8.42 -17.62
CA MET A 384 6.70 8.76 -16.49
C MET A 384 7.59 9.97 -16.79
N GLU A 385 8.17 10.04 -17.99
CA GLU A 385 8.95 11.19 -18.44
C GLU A 385 8.09 12.46 -18.55
N ALA A 386 6.86 12.32 -19.04
CA ALA A 386 5.90 13.43 -19.10
C ALA A 386 5.60 13.98 -17.69
N LEU A 387 5.37 13.10 -16.72
CA LEU A 387 5.20 13.44 -15.30
C LEU A 387 6.48 14.02 -14.66
N GLY A 388 7.66 13.78 -15.26
CA GLY A 388 8.95 14.17 -14.69
C GLY A 388 9.36 13.29 -13.51
N ASN A 389 8.92 12.03 -13.50
CA ASN A 389 9.24 11.06 -12.46
C ASN A 389 10.43 10.21 -12.89
N GLU A 390 11.27 9.81 -11.93
CA GLU A 390 12.30 8.80 -12.18
C GLU A 390 11.70 7.40 -12.20
N TYR A 391 12.27 6.51 -13.01
CA TYR A 391 12.02 5.08 -12.90
C TYR A 391 12.56 4.57 -11.56
N ASN A 392 11.69 3.97 -10.77
CA ASN A 392 12.06 3.27 -9.55
C ASN A 392 12.61 1.89 -9.90
N LEU A 393 13.66 1.79 -10.72
CA LEU A 393 14.27 0.50 -11.11
C LEU A 393 15.79 0.63 -11.13
N ASP A 394 16.49 -0.27 -10.44
CA ASP A 394 17.91 -0.47 -10.62
C ASP A 394 18.12 -1.40 -11.84
N ILE A 395 18.62 -0.81 -12.92
CA ILE A 395 18.85 -1.48 -14.21
C ILE A 395 19.87 -2.62 -14.14
N LYS A 396 20.72 -2.69 -13.10
CA LYS A 396 21.71 -3.76 -12.93
C LYS A 396 21.10 -4.99 -12.28
N THR A 397 20.12 -4.80 -11.40
CA THR A 397 19.55 -5.86 -10.57
C THR A 397 18.14 -6.27 -11.03
N GLY A 398 17.46 -5.40 -11.78
CA GLY A 398 16.08 -5.61 -12.20
C GLY A 398 15.08 -5.52 -11.05
N LEU A 399 15.50 -4.93 -9.91
CA LEU A 399 14.71 -4.67 -8.71
C LEU A 399 14.52 -3.17 -8.53
N THR A 400 13.44 -2.75 -7.87
CA THR A 400 13.26 -1.32 -7.59
C THR A 400 14.29 -0.78 -6.60
N LYS A 401 14.58 0.53 -6.64
CA LYS A 401 15.57 1.13 -5.73
C LYS A 401 15.13 0.93 -4.26
N VAL A 402 13.81 0.91 -4.04
CA VAL A 402 13.18 0.52 -2.78
C VAL A 402 13.43 -0.96 -2.48
N ALA A 403 13.31 -1.88 -3.44
CA ALA A 403 13.63 -3.30 -3.24
C ALA A 403 15.11 -3.61 -2.98
N PHE A 404 16.05 -2.82 -3.51
CA PHE A 404 17.46 -2.96 -3.16
C PHE A 404 17.75 -2.40 -1.76
N ASN A 405 17.08 -1.31 -1.40
CA ASN A 405 17.08 -0.86 -0.02
C ASN A 405 16.37 -1.87 0.87
N GLU A 406 15.24 -2.48 0.53
CA GLU A 406 14.47 -3.43 1.34
C GLU A 406 15.06 -4.84 1.36
N LEU A 407 15.82 -5.31 0.37
CA LEU A 407 16.71 -6.46 0.59
C LEU A 407 17.88 -6.10 1.53
N SER A 408 18.21 -4.81 1.63
CA SER A 408 19.17 -4.27 2.61
C SER A 408 18.49 -3.73 3.90
N THR A 409 17.15 -3.69 3.96
CA THR A 409 16.31 -3.02 4.99
C THR A 409 14.96 -3.72 5.15
N THR A 410 14.92 -5.04 5.00
CA THR A 410 13.79 -5.95 5.36
C THR A 410 13.65 -6.04 6.89
N THR A 411 13.90 -4.91 7.54
CA THR A 411 13.83 -4.55 8.95
C THR A 411 13.29 -3.12 9.11
N GLY A 412 12.44 -2.60 8.23
CA GLY A 412 11.74 -1.36 8.57
C GLY A 412 10.81 -0.71 7.55
N SER A 413 9.52 -1.06 7.59
CA SER A 413 8.46 -0.19 8.14
C SER A 413 7.09 -0.31 7.43
N ARG A 414 6.17 -1.11 7.99
CA ARG A 414 4.72 -0.82 7.97
C ARG A 414 4.24 -0.77 9.43
N SER A 415 3.34 0.18 9.73
CA SER A 415 2.83 0.57 11.06
C SER A 415 3.82 1.34 11.96
N GLN A 416 3.41 2.52 12.45
CA GLN A 416 4.09 3.12 13.61
C GLN A 416 3.74 2.29 14.83
N SER A 417 4.54 1.25 15.09
CA SER A 417 4.46 0.49 16.33
C SER A 417 4.66 1.42 17.52
N SER A 418 3.86 1.23 18.57
CA SER A 418 3.95 1.95 19.84
C SER A 418 5.37 1.93 20.43
N HIS A 419 6.20 0.94 20.08
CA HIS A 419 7.59 0.79 20.50
C HIS A 419 8.56 1.79 19.87
N LYS A 420 8.22 2.44 18.75
CA LYS A 420 9.10 3.45 18.11
C LYS A 420 9.29 4.72 18.96
N GLN A 421 8.59 4.83 20.10
CA GLN A 421 8.62 5.98 21.00
C GLN A 421 9.46 5.78 22.27
N TYR A 422 10.02 4.59 22.51
CA TYR A 422 10.67 4.25 23.77
C TYR A 422 12.09 3.71 23.58
N CYS A 423 12.98 3.98 24.53
CA CYS A 423 14.35 3.46 24.51
C CYS A 423 14.37 1.93 24.68
N ARG A 424 15.28 1.24 24.00
CA ARG A 424 15.43 -0.21 24.12
C ARG A 424 16.84 -0.69 23.80
N PHE A 425 17.25 -1.77 24.46
CA PHE A 425 18.38 -2.57 23.98
C PHE A 425 17.95 -3.33 22.72
N VAL A 426 18.72 -3.17 21.64
CA VAL A 426 18.50 -3.92 20.38
C VAL A 426 19.10 -5.33 20.48
N ASN A 427 18.71 -6.21 19.54
CA ASN A 427 19.27 -7.56 19.46
C ASN A 427 20.80 -7.55 19.26
N CYS A 428 21.45 -8.65 19.58
CA CYS A 428 22.91 -8.79 19.46
C CYS A 428 23.38 -8.50 18.03
N GLY A 429 24.39 -7.64 17.89
CA GLY A 429 24.96 -7.25 16.60
C GLY A 429 24.09 -6.29 15.78
N ALA A 430 22.89 -5.93 16.24
CA ALA A 430 22.02 -5.01 15.53
C ALA A 430 22.49 -3.54 15.69
N SER A 431 22.23 -2.75 14.65
CA SER A 431 22.36 -1.28 14.71
C SER A 431 21.06 -0.63 15.20
N CYS A 432 21.14 0.62 15.68
CA CYS A 432 19.93 1.34 16.07
C CYS A 432 18.96 1.50 14.88
N PRO A 433 17.64 1.31 15.09
CA PRO A 433 16.65 1.53 14.05
C PRO A 433 16.61 2.97 13.54
N ASN A 434 16.07 3.20 12.35
CA ASN A 434 15.83 4.54 11.83
C ASN A 434 14.99 5.39 12.80
N GLY A 435 15.43 6.63 13.04
CA GLY A 435 14.81 7.52 14.03
C GLY A 435 15.25 7.26 15.47
N PHE A 436 16.23 6.37 15.69
CA PHE A 436 16.89 6.15 16.97
C PHE A 436 18.37 6.51 16.90
N THR A 437 18.97 6.79 18.05
CA THR A 437 20.40 7.05 18.21
C THR A 437 20.98 6.17 19.31
N GLU A 438 22.25 5.79 19.15
CA GLU A 438 23.01 5.09 20.18
C GLU A 438 23.21 6.00 21.38
N VAL A 439 22.99 5.49 22.59
CA VAL A 439 23.17 6.29 23.80
C VAL A 439 24.61 6.21 24.27
N THR A 440 25.29 7.35 24.32
CA THR A 440 26.63 7.48 24.93
C THR A 440 26.56 7.42 26.45
N ARG A 441 27.54 6.76 27.06
CA ARG A 441 27.69 6.63 28.51
C ARG A 441 28.02 7.98 29.15
N ALA A 442 27.28 8.36 30.19
CA ALA A 442 27.56 9.57 30.95
C ALA A 442 28.85 9.45 31.79
N ASP A 443 29.15 8.24 32.27
CA ASP A 443 30.34 7.93 33.06
C ASP A 443 31.60 7.78 32.20
N GLN A 444 31.44 7.39 30.93
CA GLN A 444 32.52 7.29 29.93
C GLN A 444 32.07 7.80 28.55
N PRO A 445 32.15 9.11 28.27
CA PRO A 445 31.58 9.71 27.05
C PRO A 445 32.13 9.19 25.72
N SER A 446 33.27 8.50 25.71
CA SER A 446 33.84 7.85 24.50
C SER A 446 33.24 6.48 24.20
N GLN A 447 32.33 5.98 25.04
CA GLN A 447 31.73 4.66 24.92
C GLN A 447 30.21 4.77 24.84
N ILE A 448 29.58 3.80 24.16
CA ILE A 448 28.13 3.66 24.11
C ILE A 448 27.64 2.69 25.18
N MET A 449 26.35 2.80 25.52
CA MET A 449 25.65 1.85 26.39
C MET A 449 25.46 0.53 25.66
N GLN A 450 26.35 -0.43 25.91
CA GLN A 450 26.33 -1.76 25.30
C GLN A 450 26.40 -2.87 26.35
N ASP A 451 25.88 -4.05 26.01
CA ASP A 451 25.86 -5.24 26.86
C ASP A 451 26.11 -6.51 26.03
N SER A 452 27.01 -7.38 26.50
CA SER A 452 27.29 -8.68 25.85
C SER A 452 26.67 -9.89 26.57
N THR A 453 26.08 -9.67 27.75
CA THR A 453 25.66 -10.73 28.70
C THR A 453 24.81 -11.83 28.08
N SER A 454 23.88 -11.49 27.19
CA SER A 454 22.94 -12.44 26.58
C SER A 454 23.18 -12.69 25.09
N CYS A 455 24.36 -12.32 24.58
CA CYS A 455 24.77 -12.56 23.20
C CYS A 455 25.48 -13.90 23.03
N PRO A 456 25.54 -14.44 21.79
CA PRO A 456 26.21 -15.70 21.55
C PRO A 456 27.68 -15.69 21.96
N LEU A 457 28.10 -16.78 22.61
CA LEU A 457 29.51 -17.01 22.93
C LEU A 457 30.34 -16.96 21.64
N ASP A 458 31.54 -16.39 21.71
CA ASP A 458 32.51 -16.28 20.61
C ASP A 458 32.06 -15.43 19.40
N SER A 459 31.03 -14.57 19.54
CA SER A 459 30.48 -13.80 18.41
C SER A 459 30.96 -12.34 18.29
N ASP A 460 31.74 -11.83 19.25
CA ASP A 460 32.07 -10.38 19.40
C ASP A 460 30.84 -9.44 19.37
N GLN A 461 29.62 -10.00 19.49
CA GLN A 461 28.38 -9.24 19.39
C GLN A 461 28.00 -8.62 20.73
N THR A 462 27.47 -7.40 20.65
CA THR A 462 26.87 -6.70 21.78
C THR A 462 25.48 -6.21 21.42
N GLN A 463 24.64 -6.06 22.42
CA GLN A 463 23.40 -5.28 22.36
C GLN A 463 23.73 -3.83 22.65
N LYS A 464 22.99 -2.91 22.04
CA LYS A 464 23.17 -1.47 22.21
C LYS A 464 21.88 -0.83 22.71
N LEU A 465 21.97 0.10 23.64
CA LEU A 465 20.82 0.91 24.04
C LEU A 465 20.59 2.00 22.98
N CYS A 466 19.41 1.94 22.36
CA CYS A 466 18.96 2.88 21.35
C CYS A 466 17.77 3.67 21.87
N CYS A 467 17.78 4.99 21.67
CA CYS A 467 16.68 5.87 22.06
C CYS A 467 16.17 6.70 20.88
N PRO A 468 14.85 6.99 20.81
CA PRO A 468 14.27 7.71 19.69
C PRO A 468 14.72 9.17 19.67
N THR A 469 15.11 9.67 18.50
CA THR A 469 15.52 11.07 18.28
C THR A 469 14.33 12.04 18.22
N SER A 470 13.11 11.51 18.17
CA SER A 470 11.86 12.29 18.24
C SER A 470 11.55 12.82 19.64
N SER A 471 12.29 12.39 20.67
CA SER A 471 12.16 12.86 22.04
C SER A 471 13.53 13.18 22.65
N LYS A 472 13.55 13.81 23.83
CA LYS A 472 14.79 14.08 24.55
C LYS A 472 15.49 12.76 24.89
N VAL A 473 16.65 12.51 24.28
CA VAL A 473 17.49 11.34 24.58
C VAL A 473 17.91 11.40 26.06
N PRO A 474 17.68 10.32 26.84
CA PRO A 474 18.03 10.29 28.26
C PRO A 474 19.55 10.25 28.46
N ILE A 475 19.99 10.73 29.62
CA ILE A 475 21.37 10.53 30.09
C ILE A 475 21.42 9.15 30.74
N CYS A 476 22.26 8.25 30.22
CA CYS A 476 22.38 6.89 30.73
C CYS A 476 23.82 6.53 31.11
N GLN A 477 23.97 5.65 32.09
CA GLN A 477 25.27 5.12 32.53
C GLN A 477 25.10 3.73 33.16
N TRP A 478 26.19 2.97 33.19
CA TRP A 478 26.25 1.75 33.98
C TRP A 478 26.54 2.07 35.44
N ARG A 479 25.73 1.54 36.35
CA ARG A 479 25.93 1.66 37.80
C ARG A 479 26.22 0.31 38.43
N GLY A 480 26.98 0.35 39.52
CA GLY A 480 27.22 -0.82 40.37
C GLY A 480 28.59 -1.47 40.21
N PHE A 481 29.41 -1.05 39.24
CA PHE A 481 30.80 -1.50 39.12
C PHE A 481 31.73 -0.68 40.03
N ASP A 482 32.61 -1.36 40.77
CA ASP A 482 33.51 -0.76 41.76
C ASP A 482 35.00 -1.07 41.52
N ASP A 483 35.37 -1.40 40.28
CA ASP A 483 36.71 -1.85 39.84
C ASP A 483 37.25 -3.12 40.53
N SER A 484 36.55 -3.67 41.54
CA SER A 484 36.96 -4.89 42.25
C SER A 484 36.42 -6.17 41.61
N GLY A 485 35.57 -6.04 40.59
CA GLY A 485 34.80 -7.13 39.99
C GLY A 485 33.59 -7.57 40.84
N LYS A 486 33.30 -6.90 41.97
CA LYS A 486 32.09 -7.13 42.76
C LYS A 486 31.05 -6.05 42.45
N CYS A 487 30.05 -6.41 41.67
CA CYS A 487 29.07 -5.46 41.20
C CYS A 487 27.80 -5.44 42.07
N THR A 488 27.29 -4.26 42.40
CA THR A 488 26.01 -4.08 43.11
C THR A 488 25.07 -3.23 42.27
N GLY A 489 24.12 -3.89 41.59
CA GLY A 489 23.14 -3.21 40.75
C GLY A 489 22.17 -2.32 41.55
N GLY A 490 21.61 -1.35 40.85
CA GLY A 490 20.66 -0.37 41.39
C GLY A 490 20.84 1.01 40.74
N CYS A 491 19.72 1.73 40.61
CA CYS A 491 19.70 3.10 40.09
C CYS A 491 19.39 4.13 41.19
N SER A 492 19.76 5.39 40.94
CA SER A 492 19.41 6.49 41.85
C SER A 492 17.92 6.83 41.71
N GLY A 493 17.33 7.54 42.69
CA GLY A 493 15.90 7.82 42.72
C GLY A 493 15.36 8.69 41.57
N ASP A 494 16.24 9.37 40.83
CA ASP A 494 15.96 10.19 39.65
C ASP A 494 16.22 9.45 38.31
N GLU A 495 16.56 8.17 38.39
CA GLU A 495 16.85 7.30 37.24
C GLU A 495 15.93 6.06 37.24
N THR A 496 15.92 5.36 36.12
CA THR A 496 15.22 4.09 35.97
C THR A 496 16.13 3.03 35.32
N GLU A 497 15.96 1.77 35.72
CA GLU A 497 16.75 0.61 35.26
C GLU A 497 16.14 0.05 33.97
N LEU A 498 16.88 0.14 32.85
CA LEU A 498 16.45 -0.36 31.54
C LEU A 498 17.04 -1.73 31.18
N GLY A 499 17.97 -2.24 31.98
CA GLY A 499 18.68 -3.48 31.71
C GLY A 499 19.76 -3.75 32.74
N THR A 500 20.34 -4.94 32.69
CA THR A 500 21.46 -5.33 33.55
C THR A 500 22.59 -5.96 32.72
N SER A 501 23.82 -5.91 33.23
CA SER A 501 24.98 -6.53 32.59
C SER A 501 25.88 -7.20 33.61
N THR A 502 26.53 -8.30 33.23
CA THR A 502 27.59 -8.96 34.01
C THR A 502 28.98 -8.63 33.48
N ASP A 503 29.10 -7.78 32.45
CA ASP A 503 30.38 -7.41 31.86
C ASP A 503 31.30 -6.82 32.95
N GLY A 504 32.49 -7.39 33.11
CA GLY A 504 33.46 -7.01 34.15
C GLY A 504 33.12 -7.47 35.58
N CYS A 505 31.98 -8.12 35.81
CA CYS A 505 31.54 -8.56 37.14
C CYS A 505 31.87 -10.04 37.40
N HIS A 506 32.77 -10.31 38.35
CA HIS A 506 33.00 -11.67 38.88
C HIS A 506 31.88 -12.14 39.82
N SER A 507 31.20 -11.20 40.48
CA SER A 507 30.01 -11.48 41.28
C SER A 507 29.05 -10.29 41.25
N GLY A 508 27.75 -10.55 41.11
CA GLY A 508 26.72 -9.51 41.03
C GLY A 508 26.51 -9.01 39.60
N TYR A 509 25.99 -7.79 39.45
CA TYR A 509 25.63 -7.21 38.14
C TYR A 509 25.66 -5.69 38.17
N GLN A 510 25.76 -5.07 36.99
CA GLN A 510 25.59 -3.64 36.77
C GLN A 510 24.17 -3.34 36.27
N SER A 511 23.67 -2.14 36.57
CA SER A 511 22.38 -1.64 36.10
C SER A 511 22.55 -0.53 35.06
N ALA A 512 21.83 -0.63 33.95
CA ALA A 512 21.75 0.43 32.96
C ALA A 512 20.75 1.50 33.45
N CYS A 513 21.28 2.53 34.09
CA CYS A 513 20.48 3.57 34.73
C CYS A 513 20.37 4.79 33.82
N CYS A 514 19.13 5.18 33.51
CA CYS A 514 18.83 6.30 32.62
C CYS A 514 17.96 7.34 33.32
N SER A 515 18.19 8.61 33.03
CA SER A 515 17.30 9.70 33.45
C SER A 515 15.87 9.47 32.95
N ILE A 516 14.88 9.80 33.77
CA ILE A 516 13.46 9.63 33.41
C ILE A 516 13.07 10.70 32.37
N THR A 517 12.65 10.23 31.19
CA THR A 517 12.14 11.02 30.05
C THR A 517 10.91 10.33 29.48
N LYS A 518 10.20 10.93 28.52
CA LYS A 518 9.07 10.25 27.83
C LYS A 518 9.45 8.87 27.27
N SER A 519 10.68 8.72 26.79
CA SER A 519 11.17 7.47 26.20
C SER A 519 11.56 6.40 27.23
N THR A 520 11.66 6.76 28.51
CA THR A 520 12.05 5.86 29.63
C THR A 520 11.02 5.80 30.76
N GLU A 521 9.96 6.62 30.68
CA GLU A 521 8.87 6.71 31.66
C GLU A 521 8.22 5.36 32.01
N PRO A 522 7.96 4.43 31.07
CA PRO A 522 7.38 3.12 31.42
C PRO A 522 8.21 2.35 32.46
N TRP A 523 9.54 2.39 32.38
CA TRP A 523 10.41 1.68 33.33
C TRP A 523 10.42 2.33 34.71
N SER A 524 10.20 3.65 34.81
CA SER A 524 10.15 4.33 36.12
C SER A 524 8.95 3.92 36.96
N GLN A 525 7.95 3.27 36.36
CA GLN A 525 6.77 2.76 37.04
C GLN A 525 6.98 1.32 37.54
N CYS A 526 8.11 0.69 37.26
CA CYS A 526 8.30 -0.74 37.47
C CYS A 526 9.60 -1.06 38.21
N GLN A 527 9.59 -2.19 38.93
CA GLN A 527 10.74 -2.66 39.69
C GLN A 527 10.74 -4.18 39.79
N TRP A 528 11.93 -4.76 39.90
CA TRP A 528 12.10 -6.18 40.20
C TRP A 528 12.04 -6.43 41.72
N THR A 529 11.34 -7.49 42.12
CA THR A 529 11.29 -7.97 43.52
C THR A 529 12.57 -8.70 43.94
N SER A 530 12.58 -9.25 45.15
CA SER A 530 13.45 -10.38 45.54
C SER A 530 13.05 -11.68 44.83
N CYS A 531 13.79 -12.76 45.06
CA CYS A 531 13.42 -14.10 44.60
C CYS A 531 12.15 -14.57 45.33
N GLU A 532 11.05 -14.67 44.60
CA GLU A 532 9.75 -15.13 45.08
C GLU A 532 9.46 -16.56 44.59
N ASN A 533 8.54 -17.26 45.26
CA ASN A 533 8.11 -18.62 44.88
C ASN A 533 6.86 -18.63 43.99
N ASP A 534 6.28 -17.47 43.72
CA ASP A 534 5.04 -17.29 42.96
C ASP A 534 5.12 -16.01 42.10
N GLU A 535 4.05 -15.71 41.35
CA GLU A 535 3.94 -14.53 40.47
C GLU A 535 3.30 -13.32 41.20
N THR A 536 3.50 -13.19 42.52
CA THR A 536 2.90 -12.10 43.29
C THR A 536 3.75 -10.82 43.26
N CYS A 537 3.07 -9.67 43.35
CA CYS A 537 3.69 -8.35 43.49
C CYS A 537 3.28 -7.69 44.81
N PRO A 538 4.09 -6.75 45.34
CA PRO A 538 3.71 -5.94 46.49
C PRO A 538 2.37 -5.23 46.29
N SER A 539 1.68 -4.90 47.39
CA SER A 539 0.40 -4.20 47.33
C SER A 539 0.49 -2.89 46.53
N GLY A 540 -0.41 -2.71 45.56
CA GLY A 540 -0.42 -1.56 44.64
C GLY A 540 0.44 -1.73 43.37
N TYR A 541 1.06 -2.90 43.19
CA TYR A 541 1.83 -3.25 41.99
C TYR A 541 1.21 -4.44 41.25
N HIS A 542 1.47 -4.51 39.95
CA HIS A 542 0.95 -5.52 39.04
C HIS A 542 2.08 -6.26 38.33
N PHE A 543 1.95 -7.58 38.24
CA PHE A 543 2.94 -8.47 37.64
C PHE A 543 3.04 -8.28 36.12
N VAL A 544 4.27 -8.28 35.61
CA VAL A 544 4.58 -8.20 34.18
C VAL A 544 5.37 -9.40 33.70
N ALA A 545 6.44 -9.78 34.40
CA ALA A 545 7.33 -10.85 33.99
C ALA A 545 7.96 -11.55 35.20
N GLY A 546 8.12 -12.86 35.12
CA GLY A 546 8.89 -13.66 36.08
C GLY A 546 10.17 -14.15 35.42
N SER A 547 11.34 -13.91 36.00
CA SER A 547 12.62 -14.36 35.45
C SER A 547 13.56 -14.80 36.54
N ARG A 548 14.28 -15.92 36.32
CA ARG A 548 15.31 -16.39 37.26
C ARG A 548 16.49 -15.43 37.36
N GLN A 549 16.74 -14.61 36.34
CA GLN A 549 17.89 -13.71 36.25
C GLN A 549 17.47 -12.24 35.99
N GLY A 550 16.20 -11.92 36.18
CA GLY A 550 15.63 -10.59 35.89
C GLY A 550 15.78 -10.25 34.40
N TRP A 551 16.57 -9.22 34.11
CA TRP A 551 16.93 -8.81 32.75
C TRP A 551 17.92 -9.74 32.01
N GLY A 552 18.49 -10.72 32.72
CA GLY A 552 19.49 -11.67 32.19
C GLY A 552 20.85 -11.57 32.88
N GLY A 553 21.17 -10.42 33.48
CA GLY A 553 22.43 -10.21 34.19
C GLY A 553 22.41 -10.53 35.68
N ARG A 554 21.27 -10.84 36.29
CA ARG A 554 21.22 -11.15 37.74
C ARG A 554 21.62 -12.61 37.99
N LYS A 555 22.04 -12.90 39.22
CA LYS A 555 22.28 -14.28 39.65
C LYS A 555 20.97 -15.05 39.66
N SER A 556 20.98 -16.29 39.16
CA SER A 556 19.80 -17.16 39.18
C SER A 556 19.27 -17.37 40.59
N CYS A 557 17.95 -17.25 40.75
CA CYS A 557 17.25 -17.63 41.97
C CYS A 557 17.38 -19.14 42.27
N SER A 558 17.27 -19.52 43.56
CA SER A 558 17.47 -20.91 43.99
C SER A 558 16.19 -21.72 43.88
N GLY A 559 16.29 -23.00 43.49
CA GLY A 559 15.10 -23.83 43.30
C GLY A 559 14.12 -23.18 42.31
N LYS A 560 12.82 -23.39 42.48
CA LYS A 560 11.77 -22.86 41.58
C LYS A 560 11.46 -21.36 41.73
N GLN A 561 12.32 -20.61 42.42
CA GLN A 561 12.12 -19.19 42.64
C GLN A 561 12.44 -18.36 41.39
N GLN A 562 11.87 -17.16 41.32
CA GLN A 562 12.13 -16.16 40.29
C GLN A 562 12.03 -14.74 40.82
N TYR A 563 12.64 -13.78 40.13
CA TYR A 563 12.35 -12.36 40.33
C TYR A 563 11.06 -12.01 39.59
N ASN A 564 10.21 -11.18 40.20
CA ASN A 564 8.99 -10.67 39.56
C ASN A 564 9.19 -9.20 39.19
N TYR A 565 8.91 -8.85 37.93
CA TYR A 565 8.87 -7.48 37.46
C TYR A 565 7.48 -6.93 37.67
N CYS A 566 7.38 -5.91 38.51
CA CYS A 566 6.14 -5.40 39.05
C CYS A 566 6.00 -3.91 38.77
N CYS A 567 4.87 -3.47 38.22
CA CYS A 567 4.61 -2.05 37.91
C CYS A 567 3.55 -1.45 38.84
N SER A 568 3.78 -0.24 39.35
CA SER A 568 2.85 0.49 40.22
C SER A 568 1.68 1.05 39.41
N GLY A 569 0.45 0.97 39.95
CA GLY A 569 -0.73 1.41 39.20
C GLY A 569 -1.02 0.47 38.01
N SER A 570 -1.44 1.00 36.86
CA SER A 570 -1.68 0.15 35.68
C SER A 570 -0.36 -0.25 35.00
N VAL A 571 -0.24 -1.50 34.55
CA VAL A 571 0.88 -1.94 33.70
C VAL A 571 0.98 -1.04 32.45
N PRO A 572 2.14 -0.41 32.17
CA PRO A 572 2.33 0.40 30.97
C PRO A 572 1.97 -0.40 29.71
N GLY A 573 1.26 0.23 28.77
CA GLY A 573 0.76 -0.46 27.58
C GLY A 573 1.85 -1.15 26.76
N ILE A 574 3.08 -0.63 26.76
CA ILE A 574 4.25 -1.22 26.09
C ILE A 574 4.67 -2.58 26.72
N PHE A 575 4.31 -2.85 27.96
CA PHE A 575 4.60 -4.10 28.69
C PHE A 575 3.40 -5.05 28.69
N SER A 576 2.65 -5.09 27.59
CA SER A 576 1.54 -6.02 27.39
C SER A 576 1.78 -6.92 26.18
N ARG A 577 1.01 -8.01 26.08
CA ARG A 577 1.18 -9.07 25.07
C ARG A 577 2.63 -9.54 24.97
N CYS A 578 3.11 -10.07 26.09
CA CYS A 578 4.48 -10.52 26.24
C CYS A 578 4.57 -12.05 26.21
N GLU A 579 5.61 -12.56 25.58
CA GLU A 579 5.90 -14.00 25.52
C GLU A 579 7.40 -14.26 25.63
N TRP A 580 7.77 -15.45 26.10
CA TRP A 580 9.14 -15.91 26.03
C TRP A 580 9.45 -16.32 24.58
N THR A 581 10.51 -15.78 24.01
CA THR A 581 10.97 -16.09 22.66
C THR A 581 12.38 -16.66 22.69
N HIS A 582 12.60 -17.70 21.89
CA HIS A 582 13.92 -18.26 21.59
C HIS A 582 14.00 -18.53 20.07
N PRO A 583 14.89 -17.86 19.31
CA PRO A 583 15.09 -18.19 17.89
C PRO A 583 15.48 -19.68 17.73
N SER A 584 14.96 -20.37 16.72
CA SER A 584 15.23 -21.79 16.48
C SER A 584 16.71 -22.04 16.13
N GLY A 585 17.35 -22.99 16.82
CA GLY A 585 18.74 -23.38 16.61
C GLY A 585 19.40 -23.99 17.85
N ASP A 586 20.54 -24.68 17.67
CA ASP A 586 21.25 -25.35 18.78
C ASP A 586 21.73 -24.39 19.89
N TYR A 587 21.98 -23.12 19.54
CA TYR A 587 22.38 -22.06 20.46
C TYR A 587 21.47 -20.82 20.32
N CYS A 588 20.76 -20.45 21.39
CA CYS A 588 19.82 -19.32 21.39
C CYS A 588 20.41 -18.03 21.98
N SER A 589 19.94 -16.90 21.46
CA SER A 589 20.21 -15.57 22.03
C SER A 589 18.91 -14.95 22.54
N ALA A 590 19.03 -14.05 23.53
CA ALA A 590 17.90 -13.30 24.09
C ALA A 590 17.44 -12.18 23.12
N SER A 591 16.95 -12.60 21.95
CA SER A 591 16.51 -11.74 20.85
C SER A 591 14.99 -11.64 20.80
N CYS A 592 14.48 -10.43 20.54
CA CYS A 592 13.06 -10.17 20.33
C CYS A 592 12.74 -9.91 18.85
N PRO A 593 11.49 -10.13 18.41
CA PRO A 593 10.99 -9.61 17.13
C PRO A 593 11.24 -8.10 16.98
N SER A 594 11.43 -7.64 15.74
CA SER A 594 11.85 -6.26 15.44
C SER A 594 10.90 -5.16 15.98
N ASP A 595 9.63 -5.51 16.15
CA ASP A 595 8.54 -4.67 16.62
C ASP A 595 8.20 -4.86 18.11
N SER A 596 8.97 -5.65 18.85
CA SER A 596 8.78 -5.91 20.29
C SER A 596 9.87 -5.26 21.15
N ILE A 597 9.64 -5.20 22.46
CA ILE A 597 10.62 -4.77 23.45
C ILE A 597 10.93 -5.90 24.42
N ARG A 598 12.21 -6.14 24.67
CA ARG A 598 12.63 -7.06 25.74
C ARG A 598 12.33 -6.42 27.08
N VAL A 599 11.75 -7.17 28.01
CA VAL A 599 11.54 -6.72 29.40
C VAL A 599 12.18 -7.64 30.44
N ALA A 600 12.51 -8.87 30.05
CA ALA A 600 13.25 -9.83 30.87
C ALA A 600 14.11 -10.75 30.00
N GLY A 601 15.07 -11.44 30.62
CA GLY A 601 15.92 -12.43 29.97
C GLY A 601 16.43 -13.46 30.96
N GLN A 602 16.67 -14.68 30.49
CA GLN A 602 17.29 -15.73 31.30
C GLN A 602 18.02 -16.77 30.43
N SER A 603 18.96 -17.49 31.03
CA SER A 603 19.70 -18.57 30.40
C SER A 603 18.89 -19.86 30.42
N ILE A 604 18.97 -20.60 29.31
CA ILE A 604 18.31 -21.89 29.12
C ILE A 604 19.24 -22.99 29.66
N PHE A 605 18.76 -23.73 30.66
CA PHE A 605 19.48 -24.85 31.26
C PHE A 605 18.82 -26.18 30.84
N SER A 606 19.42 -26.91 29.90
CA SER A 606 18.91 -28.18 29.38
C SER A 606 19.20 -29.41 30.25
N SER A 607 19.82 -29.25 31.43
CA SER A 607 20.12 -30.36 32.35
C SER A 607 19.32 -30.27 33.66
N GLY A 608 18.38 -31.21 33.85
CA GLY A 608 17.64 -31.41 35.10
C GLY A 608 16.13 -31.55 34.91
N THR A 609 15.41 -32.03 35.93
CA THR A 609 13.93 -32.20 35.95
C THR A 609 13.17 -30.88 36.09
N ASP A 610 13.84 -29.75 35.91
CA ASP A 610 13.32 -28.40 36.16
C ASP A 610 13.26 -27.62 34.84
N GLN A 611 12.77 -28.27 33.78
CA GLN A 611 12.45 -27.66 32.50
C GLN A 611 11.22 -26.75 32.69
N THR A 612 11.48 -25.47 32.97
CA THR A 612 10.44 -24.44 33.04
C THR A 612 10.17 -23.77 31.68
N VAL A 613 10.82 -24.25 30.62
CA VAL A 613 10.81 -23.66 29.27
C VAL A 613 10.47 -24.76 28.28
N ASP A 614 9.57 -24.49 27.35
CA ASP A 614 9.30 -25.38 26.22
C ASP A 614 10.53 -25.36 25.29
N THR A 615 11.52 -26.23 25.55
CA THR A 615 12.83 -26.20 24.87
C THR A 615 12.79 -26.78 23.45
N LEU A 616 11.64 -26.74 22.77
CA LEU A 616 11.46 -27.29 21.43
C LEU A 616 12.33 -26.51 20.44
N GLY A 617 13.54 -27.01 20.19
CA GLY A 617 14.49 -26.46 19.23
C GLY A 617 15.60 -25.56 19.80
N CYS A 618 15.81 -25.52 21.12
CA CYS A 618 16.91 -24.78 21.75
C CYS A 618 17.62 -25.60 22.85
N LEU A 619 18.87 -26.01 22.62
CA LEU A 619 19.62 -26.88 23.55
C LEU A 619 20.43 -26.10 24.59
N HIS A 620 20.99 -24.94 24.23
CA HIS A 620 21.79 -24.08 25.10
C HIS A 620 21.62 -22.60 24.70
N GLY A 621 21.84 -21.65 25.62
CA GLY A 621 21.83 -20.21 25.29
C GLY A 621 20.92 -19.38 26.20
N ASN A 622 20.29 -18.34 25.65
CA ASN A 622 19.38 -17.46 26.38
C ASN A 622 18.04 -17.28 25.66
N GLU A 623 16.99 -16.98 26.42
CA GLU A 623 15.68 -16.55 25.94
C GLU A 623 15.36 -15.13 26.43
N ALA A 624 14.45 -14.46 25.73
CA ALA A 624 13.98 -13.12 26.06
C ALA A 624 12.47 -13.13 26.30
N TYR A 625 12.01 -12.37 27.29
CA TYR A 625 10.60 -12.08 27.44
C TYR A 625 10.30 -10.78 26.69
N CYS A 626 9.56 -10.91 25.58
CA CYS A 626 9.38 -9.87 24.58
C CYS A 626 7.93 -9.41 24.57
N CYS A 627 7.71 -8.12 24.80
CA CYS A 627 6.40 -7.49 24.79
C CYS A 627 6.14 -6.82 23.44
N SER A 628 5.02 -7.16 22.83
CA SER A 628 4.54 -6.53 21.58
C SER A 628 3.60 -5.35 21.83
N GLY A 629 3.48 -4.89 23.09
CA GLY A 629 2.70 -3.72 23.49
C GLY A 629 1.19 -3.89 23.30
N ALA A 630 0.39 -2.93 23.76
CA ALA A 630 -1.06 -3.05 23.72
C ALA A 630 -1.56 -3.08 22.27
N GLN A 631 -2.45 -4.03 21.95
CA GLN A 631 -3.24 -3.95 20.73
C GLN A 631 -4.05 -2.67 20.80
N GLN A 632 -3.94 -1.81 19.77
CA GLN A 632 -5.09 -1.00 19.39
C GLN A 632 -6.21 -2.01 19.12
N VAL A 633 -7.33 -1.92 19.84
CA VAL A 633 -8.34 -2.99 19.89
C VAL A 633 -8.78 -3.37 18.48
N SER A 634 -8.35 -4.54 18.03
CA SER A 634 -8.81 -5.24 16.84
C SER A 634 -8.91 -6.73 17.19
N SER A 635 -10.11 -7.29 17.10
CA SER A 635 -10.49 -8.65 17.48
C SER A 635 -9.88 -9.74 16.57
N PRO A 636 -9.81 -11.02 16.99
CA PRO A 636 -8.72 -11.93 16.62
C PRO A 636 -8.97 -12.84 15.39
N LYS A 637 -7.90 -13.10 14.61
CA LYS A 637 -7.77 -14.17 13.62
C LYS A 637 -7.17 -15.43 14.26
N SER A 638 -7.70 -16.60 13.91
CA SER A 638 -7.23 -17.94 14.32
C SER A 638 -6.22 -18.53 13.33
N SER A 639 -5.33 -19.35 13.89
CA SER A 639 -4.15 -20.05 13.33
C SER A 639 -4.37 -20.96 12.12
N LEU A 640 -3.38 -21.00 11.21
CA LEU A 640 -3.17 -22.03 10.19
C LEU A 640 -1.70 -22.50 10.16
N SER A 641 -1.52 -23.76 9.79
CA SER A 641 -0.39 -24.68 10.08
C SER A 641 0.88 -24.49 9.24
N SER A 642 2.03 -24.81 9.86
CA SER A 642 3.41 -24.48 9.47
C SER A 642 4.19 -25.52 8.62
N VAL A 643 3.55 -26.49 7.96
CA VAL A 643 4.29 -27.63 7.38
C VAL A 643 4.59 -27.48 5.88
N SER A 644 3.96 -26.55 5.15
CA SER A 644 4.18 -26.41 3.69
C SER A 644 5.13 -25.27 3.28
N GLN A 645 5.53 -24.38 4.19
CA GLN A 645 6.30 -23.18 3.85
C GLN A 645 7.82 -23.42 3.75
N GLU A 646 8.37 -24.41 4.48
CA GLU A 646 9.83 -24.62 4.52
C GLU A 646 10.39 -25.20 3.21
N GLN A 647 9.67 -26.14 2.56
CA GLN A 647 10.12 -26.71 1.28
C GLN A 647 10.11 -25.68 0.14
N SER A 648 9.09 -24.83 0.09
CA SER A 648 8.95 -23.76 -0.90
C SER A 648 10.05 -22.70 -0.75
N ALA A 649 10.40 -22.35 0.49
CA ALA A 649 11.41 -21.35 0.79
C ALA A 649 12.83 -21.81 0.42
N GLU A 650 13.17 -23.08 0.65
CA GLU A 650 14.46 -23.64 0.23
C GLU A 650 14.59 -23.75 -1.30
N GLU A 651 13.54 -24.17 -2.00
CA GLU A 651 13.53 -24.18 -3.46
C GLU A 651 13.65 -22.77 -4.04
N PHE A 652 12.90 -21.81 -3.51
CA PHE A 652 12.97 -20.41 -3.93
C PHE A 652 14.37 -19.82 -3.72
N SER A 653 15.00 -20.05 -2.56
CA SER A 653 16.37 -19.62 -2.28
C SER A 653 17.37 -20.23 -3.27
N GLY A 654 17.21 -21.51 -3.59
CA GLY A 654 18.01 -22.20 -4.60
C GLY A 654 17.85 -21.64 -6.01
N TYR A 655 16.64 -21.26 -6.41
CA TYR A 655 16.39 -20.64 -7.73
C TYR A 655 16.89 -19.19 -7.78
N LEU A 656 16.72 -18.43 -6.70
CA LEU A 656 17.20 -17.06 -6.58
C LEU A 656 18.73 -16.99 -6.67
N GLN A 657 19.45 -17.88 -5.97
CA GLN A 657 20.92 -17.93 -6.07
C GLN A 657 21.40 -18.25 -7.49
N LYS A 658 20.71 -19.12 -8.22
CA LYS A 658 21.04 -19.45 -9.62
C LYS A 658 20.76 -18.28 -10.57
N PHE A 659 19.67 -17.54 -10.36
CA PHE A 659 19.36 -16.34 -11.12
C PHE A 659 20.37 -15.21 -10.87
N LEU A 660 20.76 -14.99 -9.60
CA LEU A 660 21.76 -13.98 -9.24
C LEU A 660 23.16 -14.32 -9.81
N ALA A 661 23.48 -15.60 -9.96
CA ALA A 661 24.75 -16.05 -10.55
C ALA A 661 24.77 -15.96 -12.09
N ASN A 662 23.61 -16.09 -12.76
CA ASN A 662 23.48 -15.94 -14.20
C ASN A 662 22.11 -15.35 -14.56
N PRO A 663 22.02 -14.03 -14.79
CA PRO A 663 20.76 -13.28 -14.96
C PRO A 663 20.14 -13.47 -16.35
N VAL A 664 20.16 -14.68 -16.88
CA VAL A 664 19.47 -15.08 -18.11
C VAL A 664 18.58 -16.26 -17.75
N ILE A 665 17.25 -16.06 -17.80
CA ILE A 665 16.28 -17.11 -17.51
C ILE A 665 16.38 -18.19 -18.60
N PRO A 666 16.79 -19.43 -18.30
CA PRO A 666 16.85 -20.49 -19.30
C PRO A 666 15.43 -20.84 -19.79
N GLU A 667 15.29 -21.18 -21.08
CA GLU A 667 14.02 -21.65 -21.63
C GLU A 667 13.46 -22.83 -20.80
N GLY A 668 12.19 -22.71 -20.37
CA GLY A 668 11.50 -23.71 -19.56
C GLY A 668 11.57 -23.52 -18.03
N TRP A 669 12.28 -22.51 -17.52
CA TRP A 669 12.40 -22.24 -16.08
C TRP A 669 11.30 -21.33 -15.51
N ALA A 670 10.65 -20.52 -16.35
CA ALA A 670 9.59 -19.60 -15.94
C ALA A 670 8.36 -20.29 -15.32
N GLY A 671 8.03 -21.50 -15.78
CA GLY A 671 6.91 -22.27 -15.23
C GLY A 671 7.20 -22.95 -13.89
N ARG A 672 8.47 -23.33 -13.63
CA ARG A 672 8.84 -24.09 -12.42
C ARG A 672 9.11 -23.19 -11.21
N MET A 673 9.61 -21.97 -11.43
CA MET A 673 9.68 -20.97 -10.36
C MET A 673 8.30 -20.53 -9.87
N ALA A 674 7.28 -20.61 -10.72
CA ALA A 674 5.89 -20.29 -10.38
C ALA A 674 5.10 -21.46 -9.75
N GLU A 675 5.68 -22.67 -9.68
CA GLU A 675 5.13 -23.80 -8.91
C GLU A 675 5.75 -23.90 -7.50
N ALA A 676 6.90 -23.24 -7.27
CA ALA A 676 7.59 -23.16 -5.99
C ALA A 676 7.29 -21.86 -5.20
N LEU A 677 6.75 -20.83 -5.87
CA LEU A 677 6.07 -19.66 -5.30
C LEU A 677 4.58 -19.99 -5.15
#